data_AF-A0A661XN76-F1
#
_entry.id   AF-A0A661XN76-F1
#
_cell.length_a   1.000
_cell.length_b   1.000
_cell.length_c   1.000
_cell.angle_alpha   90.00
_cell.angle_beta   90.00
_cell.angle_gamma   90.00
#
_symmetry.space_group_name_H-M   'P 1'
#
loop_
_entity.id
_entity.type
_entity.pdbx_description
1 polymer ?
#
loop_
_entity_poly.entity_id
_entity_poly.type
_entity_poly.pdbx_seq_one_letter_code
_entity_poly.pdbx_strand_id
1 'polypeptide(L)'
;MLAFAFKPKYIFNLLLVSLLIGVSACVDQEFDAPPPGGTDPDLEANISIAELRAMHSLGQYEEITEDLIIEALVISSDLAGNFFRQLVFQDETAGIEMRVDVTNLDNIYPPGRKIFVKLKNLWLGDFNGLIQLGAAVVEEDGFLELARIPEVLVDDFVFKGTFNNEVVPKETTIDELTANDVSTLVILNDVQFSDVDAGVPYADAINQLSVNRLIVNCDKDEVLIRTSGFSAFAANLTPEGNGSITAVLGIFGSDLQLLMRNLDDVDMEGERCQIGGGNDITIQELRDLFAGGQGTAPEAAIQGVVISDASTGNHVSSNLFIQDETAGIVVRFTSAHEYDLGDEIKIDVTGQELSEFSGLLQVNNVPSGNAVWVKDGTLPTPREATVTEVLQNAEAWESTRVLLKDVTLSGQTSFSGSVTVTDASGAMVMFTRSQADFASSPLPEDAVDMIAIVSEFNTPQLVINSLDDIDGEIGGGDNDIDESFDSFDDNEDIVIAGWTNIAVKGSRTWRCKVFDNRHYAQATAFNDTETEVESWLVTSEIVLNVPKVISFESAMAFWTHDGFSVLISEDFSGDVTTATWVDLGAVLADGNDDDHDWIASGEIDLSAFSSSVHVAFKYVGSGPGGDTGSFRVDDILVKPK
;
A
#
# COMPACT_ATOMS: atom_id res chain seq x y z
N MET A 1 76.56 74.34 48.47
CA MET A 1 77.71 73.96 47.64
C MET A 1 77.16 73.53 46.29
N LEU A 2 77.58 74.19 45.20
CA LEU A 2 77.42 73.91 43.76
C LEU A 2 76.26 73.00 43.28
N ALA A 3 75.32 73.54 42.48
CA ALA A 3 75.26 73.49 40.99
C ALA A 3 74.92 72.07 40.46
N PHE A 4 73.88 71.88 39.65
CA PHE A 4 73.79 72.31 38.26
C PHE A 4 72.33 72.45 37.76
N ALA A 5 72.14 73.35 36.80
CA ALA A 5 70.91 73.55 36.02
C ALA A 5 71.08 72.98 34.59
N PHE A 6 69.98 72.54 33.95
CA PHE A 6 69.45 72.97 32.63
C PHE A 6 68.35 72.01 32.06
N LYS A 7 67.06 72.42 32.17
CA LYS A 7 66.00 72.70 31.14
C LYS A 7 65.81 71.77 29.87
N PRO A 8 64.66 71.83 29.11
CA PRO A 8 63.35 71.17 29.35
C PRO A 8 62.68 70.63 28.04
N LYS A 9 61.40 70.20 28.13
CA LYS A 9 60.27 70.32 27.14
C LYS A 9 59.58 68.99 26.80
N TYR A 10 58.26 68.95 27.09
CA TYR A 10 57.09 68.48 26.31
C TYR A 10 55.90 68.55 27.31
N ILE A 11 55.22 69.68 27.53
CA ILE A 11 54.09 70.33 26.82
C ILE A 11 52.79 69.50 26.79
N PHE A 12 51.80 70.02 27.56
CA PHE A 12 50.32 70.02 27.39
C PHE A 12 49.56 68.69 27.49
N ASN A 13 48.41 68.54 28.18
CA ASN A 13 47.30 69.48 28.48
C ASN A 13 46.46 68.95 29.68
N LEU A 14 46.19 69.77 30.71
CA LEU A 14 44.97 70.58 31.00
C LEU A 14 43.85 69.79 31.73
N LEU A 15 43.64 70.03 33.04
CA LEU A 15 42.52 70.81 33.66
C LEU A 15 41.18 70.02 33.69
N LEU A 16 40.34 70.01 34.72
CA LEU A 16 40.13 70.89 35.87
C LEU A 16 39.23 70.15 36.88
N VAL A 17 39.60 70.21 38.16
CA VAL A 17 38.76 69.85 39.31
C VAL A 17 37.82 71.03 39.60
N SER A 18 36.51 70.87 39.46
CA SER A 18 35.50 71.69 40.16
C SER A 18 34.09 71.12 40.01
N LEU A 19 33.32 71.20 41.10
CA LEU A 19 31.86 71.11 41.21
C LEU A 19 31.26 69.76 41.66
N LEU A 20 31.53 69.38 42.91
CA LEU A 20 30.55 68.63 43.71
C LEU A 20 29.53 69.63 44.28
N ILE A 21 28.30 69.62 43.74
CA ILE A 21 26.99 69.77 44.41
C ILE A 21 25.96 69.54 43.29
N GLY A 22 25.22 68.43 43.38
CA GLY A 22 24.16 68.07 42.45
C GLY A 22 23.19 67.09 43.10
N VAL A 23 22.08 67.64 43.61
CA VAL A 23 20.77 67.02 43.87
C VAL A 23 20.63 65.51 43.60
N SER A 24 20.41 64.76 44.69
CA SER A 24 19.79 63.44 44.68
C SER A 24 18.29 63.59 44.34
N ALA A 25 17.97 63.58 43.05
CA ALA A 25 16.65 63.18 42.58
C ALA A 25 16.76 61.72 42.13
N CYS A 26 16.58 60.78 43.06
CA CYS A 26 16.24 59.41 42.71
C CYS A 26 14.81 59.44 42.17
N VAL A 27 14.67 59.47 40.85
CA VAL A 27 13.46 58.95 40.22
C VAL A 27 13.59 57.43 40.32
N ASP A 28 12.69 56.79 41.05
CA ASP A 28 12.52 55.35 41.01
C ASP A 28 12.19 55.00 39.55
N GLN A 29 13.12 54.35 38.86
CA GLN A 29 12.87 53.70 37.58
C GLN A 29 12.79 52.21 37.82
N GLU A 30 11.89 51.79 38.72
CA GLU A 30 11.30 50.46 38.60
C GLU A 30 10.40 50.50 37.35
N PHE A 31 11.00 50.20 36.21
CA PHE A 31 10.21 49.74 35.07
C PHE A 31 9.67 48.38 35.46
N ASP A 32 8.37 48.29 35.75
CA ASP A 32 7.66 47.01 35.76
C ASP A 32 7.96 46.33 34.42
N ALA A 33 8.73 45.24 34.47
CA ALA A 33 8.96 44.43 33.30
C ALA A 33 7.59 43.92 32.83
N PRO A 34 7.27 44.04 31.53
CA PRO A 34 5.98 43.55 31.03
C PRO A 34 5.83 42.08 31.42
N PRO A 35 4.63 41.64 31.82
CA PRO A 35 4.40 40.27 32.26
C PRO A 35 4.96 39.25 31.25
N PRO A 36 5.69 38.21 31.72
CA PRO A 36 6.11 37.14 30.83
C PRO A 36 4.86 36.47 30.27
N GLY A 37 4.65 36.58 28.95
CA GLY A 37 3.42 36.09 28.30
C GLY A 37 2.56 37.18 27.65
N GLY A 38 2.90 38.47 27.80
CA GLY A 38 2.07 39.56 27.27
C GLY A 38 0.84 39.85 28.14
N THR A 39 -0.04 40.73 27.68
CA THR A 39 -1.27 41.11 28.39
C THR A 39 -2.45 41.06 27.45
N ASP A 40 -3.62 40.70 27.97
CA ASP A 40 -4.85 40.76 27.21
C ASP A 40 -5.22 42.23 26.91
N PRO A 41 -5.78 42.51 25.71
CA PRO A 41 -6.32 43.82 25.39
C PRO A 41 -7.54 44.14 26.26
N ASP A 42 -7.88 45.42 26.38
CA ASP A 42 -9.12 45.89 27.02
C ASP A 42 -10.32 45.67 26.08
N LEU A 43 -10.62 44.40 25.80
CA LEU A 43 -11.72 43.92 24.96
C LEU A 43 -12.45 42.79 25.70
N GLU A 44 -13.77 42.82 25.66
CA GLU A 44 -14.61 41.77 26.27
C GLU A 44 -15.28 40.95 25.16
N ALA A 45 -15.09 39.63 25.20
CA ALA A 45 -15.81 38.72 24.31
C ALA A 45 -17.31 38.69 24.66
N ASN A 46 -18.16 38.66 23.62
CA ASN A 46 -19.61 38.75 23.77
C ASN A 46 -20.40 37.74 22.89
N ILE A 47 -19.69 36.86 22.18
CA ILE A 47 -20.24 35.72 21.45
C ILE A 47 -19.26 34.56 21.52
N SER A 48 -19.78 33.33 21.55
CA SER A 48 -18.98 32.11 21.39
C SER A 48 -18.80 31.74 19.91
N ILE A 49 -17.80 30.94 19.59
CA ILE A 49 -17.58 30.46 18.21
C ILE A 49 -18.73 29.57 17.75
N ALA A 50 -19.33 28.76 18.63
CA ALA A 50 -20.50 27.96 18.29
C ALA A 50 -21.72 28.82 17.91
N GLU A 51 -21.99 29.89 18.67
CA GLU A 51 -23.05 30.85 18.34
C GLU A 51 -22.77 31.58 17.03
N LEU A 52 -21.50 31.96 16.79
CA LEU A 52 -21.08 32.57 15.54
C LEU A 52 -21.31 31.65 14.33
N ARG A 53 -20.90 30.38 14.43
CA ARG A 53 -21.10 29.37 13.37
C ARG A 53 -22.59 29.16 13.09
N ALA A 54 -23.44 29.23 14.10
CA ALA A 54 -24.90 29.09 13.94
C ALA A 54 -25.55 30.26 13.19
N MET A 55 -24.84 31.38 12.96
CA MET A 55 -25.31 32.49 12.13
C MET A 55 -25.22 32.20 10.63
N HIS A 56 -24.42 31.21 10.22
CA HIS A 56 -24.16 30.91 8.81
C HIS A 56 -25.08 29.81 8.26
N SER A 57 -25.56 29.98 7.03
CA SER A 57 -26.27 28.94 6.28
C SER A 57 -25.38 28.40 5.16
N LEU A 58 -25.18 27.08 5.11
CA LEU A 58 -24.30 26.44 4.12
C LEU A 58 -24.61 26.88 2.68
N GLY A 59 -23.57 27.23 1.94
CA GLY A 59 -23.59 27.77 0.59
C GLY A 59 -24.02 29.24 0.48
N GLN A 60 -24.12 29.96 1.59
CA GLN A 60 -24.47 31.38 1.63
C GLN A 60 -23.32 32.25 2.16
N TYR A 61 -23.55 33.56 2.21
CA TYR A 61 -22.59 34.51 2.77
C TYR A 61 -23.32 35.53 3.64
N GLU A 62 -22.81 35.78 4.84
CA GLU A 62 -23.45 36.65 5.82
C GLU A 62 -22.45 37.68 6.35
N GLU A 63 -22.74 38.97 6.12
CA GLU A 63 -22.00 40.06 6.74
C GLU A 63 -22.37 40.18 8.22
N ILE A 64 -21.36 40.23 9.08
CA ILE A 64 -21.55 40.45 10.52
C ILE A 64 -21.62 41.96 10.75
N THR A 65 -22.78 42.47 11.13
CA THR A 65 -23.00 43.92 11.30
C THR A 65 -22.94 44.37 12.77
N GLU A 66 -23.11 43.43 13.68
CA GLU A 66 -23.06 43.62 15.12
C GLU A 66 -21.61 43.81 15.61
N ASP A 67 -21.44 44.60 16.67
CA ASP A 67 -20.15 44.76 17.35
C ASP A 67 -19.83 43.53 18.22
N LEU A 68 -19.55 42.40 17.55
CA LEU A 68 -19.25 41.11 18.17
C LEU A 68 -17.73 40.89 18.30
N ILE A 69 -17.35 40.25 19.40
CA ILE A 69 -15.97 39.93 19.75
C ILE A 69 -15.91 38.51 20.28
N ILE A 70 -14.99 37.71 19.73
CA ILE A 70 -14.62 36.39 20.26
C ILE A 70 -13.28 36.48 20.99
N GLU A 71 -13.12 35.65 22.02
CA GLU A 71 -11.83 35.32 22.65
C GLU A 71 -11.52 33.86 22.34
N ALA A 72 -10.34 33.57 21.80
CA ALA A 72 -9.99 32.23 21.36
C ALA A 72 -8.48 31.96 21.47
N LEU A 73 -8.11 30.69 21.42
CA LEU A 73 -6.72 30.24 21.31
C LEU A 73 -6.42 29.80 19.89
N VAL A 74 -5.29 30.25 19.35
CA VAL A 74 -4.79 29.80 18.05
C VAL A 74 -4.34 28.35 18.15
N ILE A 75 -4.77 27.52 17.19
CA ILE A 75 -4.45 26.09 17.14
C ILE A 75 -3.66 25.71 15.88
N SER A 76 -3.76 26.47 14.79
CA SER A 76 -3.01 26.24 13.55
C SER A 76 -1.56 26.72 13.63
N SER A 77 -0.70 26.17 12.77
CA SER A 77 0.63 26.70 12.49
C SER A 77 0.93 26.56 11.00
N ASP A 78 1.43 27.62 10.36
CA ASP A 78 1.90 27.56 8.97
C ASP A 78 3.40 27.22 8.85
N LEU A 79 4.10 26.99 9.96
CA LEU A 79 5.54 26.71 9.99
C LEU A 79 5.92 25.49 9.13
N ALA A 80 5.12 24.43 9.18
CA ALA A 80 5.35 23.23 8.39
C ALA A 80 4.63 23.25 7.02
N GLY A 81 3.88 24.32 6.69
CA GLY A 81 3.28 24.53 5.38
C GLY A 81 1.99 23.74 5.06
N ASN A 82 1.42 23.01 6.02
CA ASN A 82 0.12 22.35 5.81
C ASN A 82 -1.06 23.34 5.94
N PHE A 83 -0.88 24.42 6.70
CA PHE A 83 -1.77 25.59 6.73
C PHE A 83 -1.13 26.71 5.92
N PHE A 84 -1.89 27.38 5.06
CA PHE A 84 -1.38 28.48 4.24
C PHE A 84 -2.37 29.63 4.14
N ARG A 85 -1.95 30.82 4.61
CA ARG A 85 -2.78 32.05 4.56
C ARG A 85 -4.15 31.86 5.24
N GLN A 86 -4.15 31.11 6.32
CA GLN A 86 -5.33 30.82 7.12
C GLN A 86 -4.90 30.71 8.59
N LEU A 87 -5.74 31.24 9.47
CA LEU A 87 -5.57 31.18 10.91
C LEU A 87 -6.76 30.40 11.49
N VAL A 88 -6.48 29.29 12.17
CA VAL A 88 -7.51 28.49 12.85
C VAL A 88 -7.35 28.66 14.35
N PHE A 89 -8.47 28.91 15.02
CA PHE A 89 -8.54 29.12 16.45
C PHE A 89 -9.84 28.56 17.03
N GLN A 90 -9.83 28.28 18.32
CA GLN A 90 -10.97 27.70 19.03
C GLN A 90 -11.18 28.35 20.40
N ASP A 91 -12.43 28.30 20.86
CA ASP A 91 -12.82 28.54 22.25
C ASP A 91 -13.32 27.22 22.87
N GLU A 92 -13.96 27.28 24.04
CA GLU A 92 -14.50 26.09 24.72
C GLU A 92 -15.71 25.47 23.99
N THR A 93 -16.27 26.15 22.98
CA THR A 93 -17.54 25.80 22.33
C THR A 93 -17.36 25.25 20.93
N ALA A 94 -16.44 25.80 20.13
CA ALA A 94 -16.14 25.39 18.75
C ALA A 94 -14.86 26.05 18.26
N GLY A 95 -14.41 25.65 17.06
CA GLY A 95 -13.35 26.33 16.32
C GLY A 95 -13.84 26.91 15.00
N ILE A 96 -13.04 27.80 14.42
CA ILE A 96 -13.32 28.42 13.12
C ILE A 96 -12.02 28.78 12.39
N GLU A 97 -12.06 28.73 11.07
CA GLU A 97 -10.98 29.19 10.21
C GLU A 97 -11.21 30.64 9.78
N MET A 98 -10.15 31.45 9.80
CA MET A 98 -10.13 32.79 9.24
C MET A 98 -9.15 32.85 8.07
N ARG A 99 -9.65 33.28 6.91
CA ARG A 99 -8.86 33.47 5.69
C ARG A 99 -8.11 34.81 5.78
N VAL A 100 -6.78 34.78 5.79
CA VAL A 100 -5.92 35.98 5.92
C VAL A 100 -4.83 35.98 4.87
N ASP A 101 -4.48 37.14 4.30
CA ASP A 101 -3.42 37.24 3.29
C ASP A 101 -2.05 37.49 3.93
N VAL A 102 -1.70 36.66 4.92
CA VAL A 102 -0.48 36.76 5.72
C VAL A 102 0.29 35.45 5.64
N THR A 103 1.61 35.54 5.65
CA THR A 103 2.54 34.38 5.69
C THR A 103 3.41 34.44 6.93
N ASN A 104 3.94 33.30 7.39
CA ASN A 104 4.68 33.18 8.65
C ASN A 104 3.82 33.60 9.84
N LEU A 105 2.54 33.17 9.82
CA LEU A 105 1.59 33.39 10.89
C LEU A 105 2.08 32.77 12.20
N ASP A 106 2.85 31.68 12.17
CA ASP A 106 3.47 31.07 13.34
C ASP A 106 4.28 32.06 14.19
N ASN A 107 4.97 33.01 13.55
CA ASN A 107 5.79 34.00 14.24
C ASN A 107 4.96 35.12 14.89
N ILE A 108 3.73 35.31 14.42
CA ILE A 108 2.83 36.41 14.80
C ILE A 108 1.75 35.91 15.79
N TYR A 109 1.23 34.72 15.50
CA TYR A 109 0.14 34.01 16.14
C TYR A 109 0.52 32.52 16.29
N PRO A 110 1.53 32.17 17.11
CA PRO A 110 1.88 30.78 17.35
C PRO A 110 0.72 30.02 18.02
N PRO A 111 0.66 28.68 17.91
CA PRO A 111 -0.27 27.87 18.71
C PRO A 111 -0.22 28.25 20.20
N GLY A 112 -1.38 28.34 20.84
CA GLY A 112 -1.51 28.81 22.23
C GLY A 112 -1.46 30.33 22.41
N ARG A 113 -1.37 31.11 21.32
CA ARG A 113 -1.63 32.56 21.37
C ARG A 113 -3.11 32.79 21.60
N LYS A 114 -3.44 33.51 22.68
CA LYS A 114 -4.78 34.05 22.86
C LYS A 114 -4.98 35.23 21.92
N ILE A 115 -6.12 35.27 21.24
CA ILE A 115 -6.52 36.36 20.36
C ILE A 115 -7.94 36.83 20.67
N PHE A 116 -8.21 38.08 20.36
CA PHE A 116 -9.53 38.68 20.39
C PHE A 116 -9.86 39.15 18.98
N VAL A 117 -10.94 38.66 18.39
CA VAL A 117 -11.31 39.00 17.02
C VAL A 117 -12.56 39.86 17.02
N LYS A 118 -12.47 41.07 16.47
CA LYS A 118 -13.63 41.88 16.15
C LYS A 118 -14.25 41.39 14.85
N LEU A 119 -15.54 41.09 14.90
CA LEU A 119 -16.23 40.43 13.79
C LEU A 119 -16.98 41.40 12.88
N LYS A 120 -17.26 42.61 13.34
CA LYS A 120 -18.02 43.59 12.56
C LYS A 120 -17.35 43.92 11.23
N ASN A 121 -18.14 43.86 10.16
CA ASN A 121 -17.74 44.00 8.76
C ASN A 121 -16.90 42.83 8.20
N LEU A 122 -16.70 41.75 8.97
CA LEU A 122 -16.26 40.48 8.41
C LEU A 122 -17.47 39.72 7.85
N TRP A 123 -17.17 38.76 6.99
CA TRP A 123 -18.16 37.91 6.34
C TRP A 123 -17.95 36.46 6.77
N LEU A 124 -19.06 35.78 7.07
CA LEU A 124 -19.12 34.32 7.10
C LEU A 124 -19.37 33.80 5.69
N GLY A 125 -18.79 32.65 5.40
CA GLY A 125 -19.06 31.84 4.23
C GLY A 125 -18.55 30.42 4.47
N ASP A 126 -18.68 29.55 3.48
CA ASP A 126 -18.11 28.21 3.55
C ASP A 126 -17.44 27.78 2.24
N PHE A 127 -16.47 26.87 2.38
CA PHE A 127 -15.85 26.19 1.26
C PHE A 127 -16.10 24.69 1.39
N ASN A 128 -17.08 24.18 0.64
CA ASN A 128 -17.53 22.79 0.70
C ASN A 128 -17.83 22.35 2.15
N GLY A 129 -18.63 23.13 2.88
CA GLY A 129 -19.02 22.80 4.26
C GLY A 129 -18.07 23.31 5.35
N LEU A 130 -16.85 23.74 5.00
CA LEU A 130 -15.93 24.35 5.97
C LEU A 130 -16.30 25.82 6.19
N ILE A 131 -16.91 26.13 7.33
CA ILE A 131 -17.30 27.51 7.71
C ILE A 131 -16.06 28.36 8.01
N GLN A 132 -15.99 29.53 7.39
CA GLN A 132 -14.83 30.42 7.39
C GLN A 132 -15.21 31.88 7.60
N LEU A 133 -14.26 32.66 8.12
CA LEU A 133 -14.29 34.12 8.19
C LEU A 133 -13.42 34.76 7.10
N GLY A 134 -13.89 35.85 6.50
CA GLY A 134 -13.14 36.63 5.52
C GLY A 134 -13.54 38.11 5.48
N ALA A 135 -12.88 38.89 4.63
CA ALA A 135 -13.04 40.35 4.59
C ALA A 135 -14.22 40.82 3.74
N ALA A 136 -14.59 40.07 2.70
CA ALA A 136 -15.62 40.45 1.74
C ALA A 136 -16.06 39.22 0.94
N VAL A 137 -17.17 39.36 0.21
CA VAL A 137 -17.55 38.42 -0.84
C VAL A 137 -17.15 39.03 -2.19
N VAL A 138 -16.38 38.29 -2.97
CA VAL A 138 -15.93 38.69 -4.31
C VAL A 138 -16.47 37.71 -5.34
N GLU A 139 -16.63 38.18 -6.58
CA GLU A 139 -16.96 37.31 -7.71
C GLU A 139 -15.68 37.04 -8.50
N GLU A 140 -15.27 35.79 -8.57
CA GLU A 140 -14.11 35.32 -9.32
C GLU A 140 -14.53 34.16 -10.23
N ASP A 141 -14.19 34.24 -11.51
CA ASP A 141 -14.59 33.27 -12.56
C ASP A 141 -16.08 32.90 -12.61
N GLY A 142 -16.96 33.85 -12.22
CA GLY A 142 -18.41 33.69 -12.24
C GLY A 142 -18.99 32.98 -11.01
N PHE A 143 -18.17 32.74 -9.99
CA PHE A 143 -18.57 32.21 -8.70
C PHE A 143 -18.31 33.22 -7.59
N LEU A 144 -19.18 33.24 -6.58
CA LEU A 144 -18.96 34.03 -5.38
C LEU A 144 -18.00 33.28 -4.45
N GLU A 145 -17.00 33.99 -3.93
CA GLU A 145 -16.01 33.46 -2.99
C GLU A 145 -15.77 34.42 -1.81
N LEU A 146 -15.40 33.86 -0.67
CA LEU A 146 -15.02 34.61 0.51
C LEU A 146 -13.57 35.13 0.40
N ALA A 147 -13.37 36.43 0.25
CA ALA A 147 -12.04 37.02 0.13
C ALA A 147 -11.24 36.98 1.44
N ARG A 148 -9.92 36.76 1.32
CA ARG A 148 -8.99 36.81 2.45
C ARG A 148 -8.90 38.22 3.03
N ILE A 149 -8.67 38.34 4.34
CA ILE A 149 -8.37 39.61 5.02
C ILE A 149 -6.95 40.05 4.64
N PRO A 150 -6.77 41.20 3.95
CA PRO A 150 -5.44 41.70 3.60
C PRO A 150 -4.56 41.91 4.84
N GLU A 151 -3.25 41.61 4.74
CA GLU A 151 -2.29 41.76 5.86
C GLU A 151 -2.41 43.09 6.59
N VAL A 152 -2.53 44.19 5.84
CA VAL A 152 -2.64 45.56 6.38
C VAL A 152 -3.91 45.82 7.19
N LEU A 153 -4.93 44.97 7.07
CA LEU A 153 -6.18 45.06 7.81
C LEU A 153 -6.28 44.04 8.94
N VAL A 154 -5.38 43.04 9.01
CA VAL A 154 -5.48 41.98 10.04
C VAL A 154 -5.42 42.57 11.45
N ASP A 155 -4.54 43.56 11.69
CA ASP A 155 -4.42 44.22 13.00
C ASP A 155 -5.64 45.09 13.37
N ASP A 156 -6.56 45.39 12.43
CA ASP A 156 -7.83 46.07 12.73
C ASP A 156 -8.87 45.10 13.32
N PHE A 157 -8.74 43.80 13.01
CA PHE A 157 -9.68 42.76 13.43
C PHE A 157 -9.12 41.86 14.53
N VAL A 158 -7.84 41.50 14.48
CA VAL A 158 -7.22 40.49 15.36
C VAL A 158 -6.28 41.13 16.37
N PHE A 159 -6.71 41.18 17.62
CA PHE A 159 -5.95 41.74 18.73
C PHE A 159 -5.26 40.62 19.51
N LYS A 160 -3.96 40.78 19.74
CA LYS A 160 -3.14 39.77 20.41
C LYS A 160 -3.31 39.87 21.93
N GLY A 161 -3.73 38.79 22.57
CA GLY A 161 -3.70 38.65 24.02
C GLY A 161 -2.42 37.99 24.51
N THR A 162 -2.50 37.29 25.63
CA THR A 162 -1.42 36.45 26.18
C THR A 162 -0.91 35.38 25.20
N PHE A 163 0.32 34.93 25.36
CA PHE A 163 0.94 33.84 24.57
C PHE A 163 1.46 32.73 25.49
N ASN A 164 1.75 31.55 24.91
CA ASN A 164 2.07 30.31 25.63
C ASN A 164 0.94 29.80 26.54
N ASN A 165 -0.32 30.02 26.15
CA ASN A 165 -1.42 29.34 26.80
C ASN A 165 -1.43 27.87 26.36
N GLU A 166 -1.78 26.98 27.28
CA GLU A 166 -1.95 25.56 26.99
C GLU A 166 -3.17 25.36 26.08
N VAL A 167 -2.99 24.61 24.99
CA VAL A 167 -4.08 24.16 24.12
C VAL A 167 -4.21 22.67 24.33
N VAL A 168 -5.31 22.24 24.96
CA VAL A 168 -5.61 20.83 25.20
C VAL A 168 -6.44 20.32 24.02
N PRO A 169 -5.95 19.36 23.22
CA PRO A 169 -6.75 18.70 22.18
C PRO A 169 -7.96 17.99 22.80
N LYS A 170 -9.08 17.98 22.08
CA LYS A 170 -10.24 17.16 22.45
C LYS A 170 -9.94 15.69 22.13
N GLU A 171 -9.83 14.86 23.14
CA GLU A 171 -9.78 13.41 22.99
C GLU A 171 -11.12 12.88 22.47
N THR A 172 -11.09 12.09 21.40
CA THR A 172 -12.27 11.54 20.72
C THR A 172 -11.87 10.29 19.92
N THR A 173 -12.84 9.50 19.49
CA THR A 173 -12.63 8.39 18.54
C THR A 173 -13.08 8.78 17.13
N ILE A 174 -12.75 7.95 16.13
CA ILE A 174 -13.11 8.20 14.72
C ILE A 174 -14.63 8.25 14.53
N ASP A 175 -15.36 7.30 15.11
CA ASP A 175 -16.83 7.19 15.02
C ASP A 175 -17.58 8.32 15.75
N GLU A 176 -16.91 8.98 16.71
CA GLU A 176 -17.45 10.12 17.45
C GLU A 176 -17.21 11.47 16.76
N LEU A 177 -16.41 11.52 15.68
CA LEU A 177 -16.15 12.77 14.97
C LEU A 177 -17.41 13.32 14.29
N THR A 178 -17.71 14.60 14.52
CA THR A 178 -18.88 15.26 13.93
C THR A 178 -18.56 16.60 13.29
N ALA A 179 -19.49 17.13 12.51
CA ALA A 179 -19.39 18.48 11.95
C ALA A 179 -19.28 19.59 13.03
N ASN A 180 -19.67 19.32 14.29
CA ASN A 180 -19.50 20.29 15.37
C ASN A 180 -18.02 20.44 15.77
N ASP A 181 -17.22 19.39 15.60
CA ASP A 181 -15.79 19.35 15.95
C ASP A 181 -14.90 20.00 14.90
N VAL A 182 -15.46 20.34 13.72
CA VAL A 182 -14.71 20.99 12.64
C VAL A 182 -14.08 22.30 13.12
N SER A 183 -12.84 22.53 12.69
CA SER A 183 -11.92 23.60 13.08
C SER A 183 -11.46 23.55 14.54
N THR A 184 -11.65 22.45 15.26
CA THR A 184 -11.05 22.22 16.59
C THR A 184 -9.84 21.29 16.51
N LEU A 185 -8.97 21.37 17.53
CA LEU A 185 -7.84 20.48 17.74
C LEU A 185 -8.33 19.22 18.44
N VAL A 186 -8.18 18.06 17.80
CA VAL A 186 -8.56 16.75 18.32
C VAL A 186 -7.33 15.87 18.49
N ILE A 187 -7.41 14.89 19.37
CA ILE A 187 -6.46 13.78 19.46
C ILE A 187 -7.23 12.47 19.34
N LEU A 188 -6.78 11.62 18.41
CA LEU A 188 -7.27 10.25 18.27
C LEU A 188 -6.19 9.30 18.79
N ASN A 189 -6.59 8.37 19.65
CA ASN A 189 -5.73 7.30 20.17
C ASN A 189 -6.06 5.98 19.48
N ASP A 190 -5.14 5.03 19.59
CA ASP A 190 -5.27 3.66 19.06
C ASP A 190 -5.56 3.62 17.54
N VAL A 191 -4.96 4.55 16.79
CA VAL A 191 -5.09 4.67 15.34
C VAL A 191 -3.79 4.41 14.60
N GLN A 192 -3.89 4.00 13.34
CA GLN A 192 -2.76 3.72 12.44
C GLN A 192 -3.09 4.14 11.01
N PHE A 193 -2.09 4.32 10.15
CA PHE A 193 -2.32 4.40 8.70
C PHE A 193 -2.85 3.06 8.18
N SER A 194 -3.73 3.07 7.18
CA SER A 194 -4.17 1.85 6.48
C SER A 194 -2.98 1.08 5.91
N ASP A 195 -3.14 -0.20 5.58
CA ASP A 195 -2.01 -1.03 5.13
C ASP A 195 -1.36 -0.50 3.84
N VAL A 196 -2.16 0.09 2.93
CA VAL A 196 -1.67 0.70 1.69
C VAL A 196 -1.08 2.10 1.86
N ASP A 197 -1.40 2.78 2.98
CA ASP A 197 -0.93 4.13 3.29
C ASP A 197 0.14 4.17 4.39
N ALA A 198 0.58 3.02 4.90
CA ALA A 198 1.71 2.89 5.81
C ALA A 198 3.04 2.88 5.04
N GLY A 199 4.08 3.55 5.55
CA GLY A 199 5.41 3.55 4.94
C GLY A 199 5.52 4.30 3.60
N VAL A 200 4.53 5.12 3.23
CA VAL A 200 4.50 5.90 1.97
C VAL A 200 4.58 7.40 2.23
N PRO A 201 4.97 8.25 1.26
CA PRO A 201 5.04 9.70 1.48
C PRO A 201 3.69 10.32 1.90
N TYR A 202 3.71 11.27 2.84
CA TYR A 202 2.51 12.02 3.25
C TYR A 202 1.83 12.76 2.09
N ALA A 203 2.61 13.31 1.16
CA ALA A 203 2.13 13.96 -0.06
C ALA A 203 3.17 13.93 -1.18
N ASP A 204 2.80 14.42 -2.37
CA ASP A 204 3.73 14.55 -3.48
C ASP A 204 4.49 15.88 -3.38
N ALA A 205 5.65 15.83 -2.74
CA ALA A 205 6.54 16.98 -2.60
C ALA A 205 7.19 17.44 -3.92
N ILE A 206 7.28 16.55 -4.91
CA ILE A 206 7.96 16.81 -6.19
C ILE A 206 7.06 17.64 -7.08
N ASN A 207 5.82 17.20 -7.26
CA ASN A 207 4.82 17.88 -8.09
C ASN A 207 3.99 18.89 -7.29
N GLN A 208 4.23 19.00 -5.97
CA GLN A 208 3.51 19.87 -5.05
C GLN A 208 2.01 19.59 -5.01
N LEU A 209 1.64 18.30 -5.14
CA LEU A 209 0.25 17.85 -5.11
C LEU A 209 -0.13 17.40 -3.70
N SER A 210 -1.28 17.89 -3.24
CA SER A 210 -1.84 17.47 -1.95
C SER A 210 -2.42 16.06 -2.06
N VAL A 211 -2.19 15.23 -1.06
CA VAL A 211 -2.63 13.83 -1.03
C VAL A 211 -3.48 13.60 0.22
N ASN A 212 -4.47 12.72 0.07
CA ASN A 212 -5.23 12.18 1.19
C ASN A 212 -4.70 10.78 1.49
N ARG A 213 -4.44 10.48 2.76
CA ARG A 213 -4.14 9.14 3.27
C ARG A 213 -5.28 8.70 4.20
N LEU A 214 -5.39 7.41 4.46
CA LEU A 214 -6.43 6.85 5.31
C LEU A 214 -5.86 6.46 6.69
N ILE A 215 -6.51 6.94 7.74
CA ILE A 215 -6.28 6.53 9.13
C ILE A 215 -7.40 5.58 9.55
N VAL A 216 -7.05 4.50 10.23
CA VAL A 216 -7.97 3.48 10.74
C VAL A 216 -7.75 3.24 12.23
N ASN A 217 -8.81 2.93 12.98
CA ASN A 217 -8.70 2.38 14.34
C ASN A 217 -8.76 0.85 14.32
N CYS A 218 -8.62 0.20 15.48
CA CYS A 218 -8.73 -1.25 15.59
C CYS A 218 -10.15 -1.78 15.30
N ASP A 219 -11.17 -0.94 15.48
CA ASP A 219 -12.58 -1.24 15.19
C ASP A 219 -12.96 -1.04 13.70
N LYS A 220 -11.98 -0.68 12.85
CA LYS A 220 -12.10 -0.48 11.39
C LYS A 220 -12.91 0.76 10.97
N ASP A 221 -13.10 1.73 11.85
CA ASP A 221 -13.55 3.06 11.47
C ASP A 221 -12.42 3.82 10.77
N GLU A 222 -12.78 4.66 9.80
CA GLU A 222 -11.82 5.34 8.93
C GLU A 222 -12.00 6.85 8.93
N VAL A 223 -10.89 7.59 8.84
CA VAL A 223 -10.90 9.04 8.61
C VAL A 223 -9.76 9.43 7.69
N LEU A 224 -10.00 10.42 6.82
CA LEU A 224 -8.97 10.94 5.94
C LEU A 224 -7.98 11.80 6.72
N ILE A 225 -6.71 11.73 6.35
CA ILE A 225 -5.72 12.75 6.70
C ILE A 225 -5.19 13.41 5.43
N ARG A 226 -5.29 14.73 5.37
CA ARG A 226 -4.91 15.52 4.20
C ARG A 226 -3.60 16.27 4.45
N THR A 227 -2.66 16.07 3.55
CA THR A 227 -1.37 16.76 3.57
C THR A 227 -1.11 17.53 2.27
N SER A 228 -0.69 18.78 2.40
CA SER A 228 -0.26 19.63 1.29
C SER A 228 1.08 19.15 0.71
N GLY A 229 1.19 19.09 -0.62
CA GLY A 229 2.47 18.85 -1.30
C GLY A 229 3.49 19.98 -1.13
N PHE A 230 3.08 21.13 -0.60
CA PHE A 230 3.98 22.22 -0.20
C PHE A 230 4.48 22.11 1.24
N SER A 231 3.97 21.15 2.02
CA SER A 231 4.38 20.98 3.41
C SER A 231 5.83 20.51 3.53
N ALA A 232 6.52 20.95 4.58
CA ALA A 232 7.91 20.59 4.84
C ALA A 232 8.11 19.09 5.10
N PHE A 233 7.02 18.38 5.45
CA PHE A 233 7.01 16.94 5.72
C PHE A 233 6.32 16.12 4.63
N ALA A 234 5.99 16.72 3.47
CA ALA A 234 5.30 16.02 2.38
C ALA A 234 6.05 14.74 1.93
N ALA A 235 7.39 14.79 1.87
CA ALA A 235 8.22 13.67 1.44
C ALA A 235 8.54 12.66 2.55
N ASN A 236 8.18 12.94 3.81
CA ASN A 236 8.37 11.99 4.90
C ASN A 236 7.44 10.80 4.73
N LEU A 237 7.91 9.61 5.10
CA LEU A 237 7.08 8.41 5.12
C LEU A 237 6.12 8.47 6.30
N THR A 238 4.89 8.02 6.08
CA THR A 238 3.90 7.77 7.11
C THR A 238 4.40 6.66 8.04
N PRO A 239 4.14 6.76 9.36
CA PRO A 239 4.44 5.69 10.29
C PRO A 239 3.77 4.37 9.92
N GLU A 240 4.44 3.28 10.26
CA GLU A 240 3.93 1.92 10.05
C GLU A 240 3.25 1.35 11.30
N GLY A 241 3.46 1.92 12.48
CA GLY A 241 2.85 1.46 13.74
C GLY A 241 1.47 2.04 14.03
N ASN A 242 0.94 1.67 15.21
CA ASN A 242 -0.26 2.26 15.81
C ASN A 242 0.13 3.25 16.90
N GLY A 243 -0.71 4.25 17.13
CA GLY A 243 -0.61 5.11 18.30
C GLY A 243 -1.61 6.24 18.25
N SER A 244 -1.12 7.48 18.31
CA SER A 244 -1.97 8.67 18.39
C SER A 244 -1.66 9.70 17.31
N ILE A 245 -2.68 10.47 16.97
CA ILE A 245 -2.56 11.62 16.08
C ILE A 245 -3.32 12.81 16.62
N THR A 246 -2.64 13.95 16.71
CA THR A 246 -3.22 15.25 17.04
C THR A 246 -3.41 16.05 15.76
N ALA A 247 -4.60 16.55 15.48
CA ALA A 247 -4.84 17.29 14.23
C ALA A 247 -5.97 18.30 14.38
N VAL A 248 -6.02 19.26 13.46
CA VAL A 248 -7.21 20.12 13.30
C VAL A 248 -8.20 19.39 12.42
N LEU A 249 -9.44 19.21 12.88
CA LEU A 249 -10.48 18.59 12.08
C LEU A 249 -10.98 19.55 11.01
N GLY A 250 -11.00 19.13 9.76
CA GLY A 250 -11.57 19.81 8.61
C GLY A 250 -12.73 19.01 8.00
N ILE A 251 -13.38 19.62 7.01
CA ILE A 251 -14.43 18.98 6.22
C ILE A 251 -14.29 19.40 4.74
N PHE A 252 -14.63 18.52 3.82
CA PHE A 252 -14.76 18.81 2.39
C PHE A 252 -15.95 18.05 1.81
N GLY A 253 -17.04 18.77 1.56
CA GLY A 253 -18.32 18.19 1.18
C GLY A 253 -18.92 17.45 2.37
N SER A 254 -18.97 16.12 2.28
CA SER A 254 -19.38 15.23 3.37
C SER A 254 -18.21 14.66 4.18
N ASP A 255 -16.99 14.77 3.65
CA ASP A 255 -15.87 13.99 4.14
C ASP A 255 -15.13 14.77 5.23
N LEU A 256 -15.04 14.18 6.42
CA LEU A 256 -14.21 14.69 7.49
C LEU A 256 -12.74 14.35 7.20
N GLN A 257 -11.86 15.30 7.46
CA GLN A 257 -10.43 15.15 7.17
C GLN A 257 -9.57 15.79 8.26
N LEU A 258 -8.52 15.11 8.68
CA LEU A 258 -7.53 15.62 9.62
C LEU A 258 -6.49 16.46 8.88
N LEU A 259 -6.14 17.63 9.45
CA LEU A 259 -5.02 18.45 9.00
C LEU A 259 -3.97 18.54 10.13
N MET A 260 -2.81 17.92 9.91
CA MET A 260 -1.69 17.99 10.85
C MET A 260 -1.00 19.35 10.79
N ARG A 261 -0.44 19.78 11.92
CA ARG A 261 0.35 21.02 11.99
C ARG A 261 1.82 20.76 11.70
N ASN A 262 2.34 19.61 12.11
CA ASN A 262 3.71 19.15 11.89
C ASN A 262 3.81 17.64 12.23
N LEU A 263 5.03 17.09 12.25
CA LEU A 263 5.25 15.68 12.59
C LEU A 263 5.25 15.39 14.09
N ASP A 264 5.43 16.39 14.97
CA ASP A 264 5.36 16.20 16.42
C ASP A 264 3.92 15.89 16.89
N ASP A 265 2.94 16.10 16.01
CA ASP A 265 1.54 15.75 16.20
C ASP A 265 1.24 14.25 15.98
N VAL A 266 2.25 13.43 15.64
CA VAL A 266 2.11 11.99 15.35
C VAL A 266 3.03 11.19 16.26
N ASP A 267 2.47 10.23 16.98
CA ASP A 267 3.21 9.25 17.78
C ASP A 267 2.65 7.86 17.52
N MET A 268 3.27 7.09 16.63
CA MET A 268 2.77 5.80 16.13
C MET A 268 3.85 4.73 16.17
N GLU A 269 4.52 4.61 17.32
CA GLU A 269 5.59 3.64 17.56
C GLU A 269 5.06 2.31 18.16
N GLY A 270 3.74 2.18 18.35
CA GLY A 270 3.09 1.00 18.90
C GLY A 270 2.89 -0.12 17.88
N GLU A 271 2.61 -1.33 18.39
CA GLU A 271 2.24 -2.47 17.55
C GLU A 271 0.91 -2.18 16.84
N ARG A 272 0.85 -2.47 15.53
CA ARG A 272 -0.39 -2.35 14.75
C ARG A 272 -1.51 -3.18 15.38
N CYS A 273 -2.75 -2.71 15.21
CA CYS A 273 -3.96 -3.46 15.52
C CYS A 273 -3.84 -4.87 14.93
N GLN A 274 -3.94 -5.88 15.79
CA GLN A 274 -3.98 -7.27 15.36
C GLN A 274 -5.32 -7.54 14.68
N ILE A 275 -5.31 -8.22 13.54
CA ILE A 275 -6.53 -8.81 12.98
C ILE A 275 -6.88 -10.02 13.85
N GLY A 276 -8.06 -9.98 14.48
CA GLY A 276 -8.51 -10.97 15.46
C GLY A 276 -8.22 -10.57 16.90
N GLY A 277 -9.24 -10.15 17.64
CA GLY A 277 -9.16 -9.86 19.08
C GLY A 277 -8.89 -11.07 19.99
N GLY A 278 -8.62 -12.25 19.42
CA GLY A 278 -8.43 -13.50 20.14
C GLY A 278 -7.13 -14.22 19.77
N ASN A 279 -6.85 -15.34 20.46
CA ASN A 279 -5.73 -16.19 20.09
C ASN A 279 -5.94 -16.78 18.68
N ASP A 280 -4.87 -16.87 17.91
CA ASP A 280 -4.87 -17.62 16.65
C ASP A 280 -5.21 -19.09 16.94
N ILE A 281 -6.23 -19.60 16.26
CA ILE A 281 -6.60 -21.01 16.28
C ILE A 281 -6.38 -21.61 14.89
N THR A 282 -6.09 -22.90 14.87
CA THR A 282 -6.01 -23.66 13.61
C THR A 282 -7.40 -23.83 12.99
N ILE A 283 -7.46 -24.05 11.69
CA ILE A 283 -8.72 -24.33 11.00
C ILE A 283 -9.37 -25.60 11.58
N GLN A 284 -8.58 -26.62 11.96
CA GLN A 284 -9.13 -27.80 12.63
C GLN A 284 -9.76 -27.46 13.98
N GLU A 285 -9.13 -26.60 14.79
CA GLU A 285 -9.72 -26.17 16.07
C GLU A 285 -11.02 -25.39 15.86
N LEU A 286 -11.12 -24.56 14.82
CA LEU A 286 -12.38 -23.91 14.45
C LEU A 286 -13.44 -24.93 14.03
N ARG A 287 -13.09 -25.90 13.17
CA ARG A 287 -13.99 -26.97 12.74
C ARG A 287 -14.51 -27.78 13.93
N ASP A 288 -13.67 -28.10 14.90
CA ASP A 288 -14.02 -28.87 16.10
C ASP A 288 -15.08 -28.17 17.00
N LEU A 289 -15.27 -26.85 16.84
CA LEU A 289 -16.31 -26.10 17.54
C LEU A 289 -17.70 -26.31 16.93
N PHE A 290 -17.78 -26.86 15.72
CA PHE A 290 -19.04 -27.16 15.07
C PHE A 290 -19.69 -28.40 15.68
N ALA A 291 -20.73 -28.19 16.49
CA ALA A 291 -21.49 -29.26 17.15
C ALA A 291 -22.73 -29.74 16.35
N GLY A 292 -22.86 -29.35 15.08
CA GLY A 292 -24.03 -29.56 14.23
C GLY A 292 -25.09 -28.44 14.34
N GLY A 293 -25.68 -28.06 13.20
CA GLY A 293 -26.68 -26.98 13.13
C GLY A 293 -26.05 -25.61 12.82
N GLN A 294 -26.34 -24.59 13.64
CA GLN A 294 -25.77 -23.24 13.51
C GLN A 294 -25.02 -22.92 14.82
N GLY A 295 -23.74 -22.60 14.71
CA GLY A 295 -22.87 -22.16 15.80
C GLY A 295 -22.36 -20.74 15.58
N THR A 296 -21.61 -20.25 16.56
CA THR A 296 -20.92 -18.95 16.49
C THR A 296 -19.46 -19.18 16.79
N ALA A 297 -18.59 -18.68 15.91
CA ALA A 297 -17.16 -18.75 16.06
C ALA A 297 -16.71 -17.92 17.30
N PRO A 298 -15.68 -18.39 18.03
CA PRO A 298 -15.19 -17.72 19.22
C PRO A 298 -14.45 -16.44 18.83
N GLU A 299 -14.07 -15.64 19.83
CA GLU A 299 -13.09 -14.56 19.64
C GLU A 299 -11.74 -15.17 19.27
N ALA A 300 -11.44 -15.20 17.98
CA ALA A 300 -10.26 -15.84 17.40
C ALA A 300 -10.06 -15.41 15.94
N ALA A 301 -8.85 -15.64 15.43
CA ALA A 301 -8.56 -15.61 14.01
C ALA A 301 -8.10 -16.98 13.51
N ILE A 302 -8.34 -17.24 12.24
CA ILE A 302 -7.74 -18.34 11.49
C ILE A 302 -6.81 -17.78 10.42
N GLN A 303 -5.76 -18.52 10.09
CA GLN A 303 -4.84 -18.17 9.02
C GLN A 303 -4.67 -19.38 8.10
N GLY A 304 -4.69 -19.17 6.80
CA GLY A 304 -4.60 -20.24 5.83
C GLY A 304 -4.33 -19.71 4.42
N VAL A 305 -3.94 -20.63 3.55
CA VAL A 305 -3.67 -20.35 2.14
C VAL A 305 -4.96 -20.48 1.33
N VAL A 306 -5.22 -19.52 0.45
CA VAL A 306 -6.32 -19.57 -0.52
C VAL A 306 -6.05 -20.68 -1.53
N ILE A 307 -6.96 -21.64 -1.62
CA ILE A 307 -6.86 -22.78 -2.54
C ILE A 307 -7.91 -22.75 -3.67
N SER A 308 -8.81 -21.77 -3.67
CA SER A 308 -9.81 -21.56 -4.73
C SER A 308 -9.51 -20.33 -5.58
N ASP A 309 -9.73 -20.44 -6.89
CA ASP A 309 -9.61 -19.33 -7.84
C ASP A 309 -11.00 -18.81 -8.25
N ALA A 310 -11.29 -17.55 -7.90
CA ALA A 310 -12.55 -16.91 -8.27
C ALA A 310 -12.57 -16.39 -9.73
N SER A 311 -11.40 -16.20 -10.35
CA SER A 311 -11.25 -15.59 -11.67
C SER A 311 -11.77 -16.48 -12.81
N THR A 312 -11.65 -17.80 -12.66
CA THR A 312 -12.11 -18.79 -13.66
C THR A 312 -13.63 -18.93 -13.71
N GLY A 313 -14.34 -18.38 -12.72
CA GLY A 313 -15.79 -18.45 -12.61
C GLY A 313 -16.34 -19.79 -12.10
N ASN A 314 -15.48 -20.77 -11.77
CA ASN A 314 -15.93 -22.03 -11.17
C ASN A 314 -16.24 -21.90 -9.67
N HIS A 315 -15.63 -20.92 -9.00
CA HIS A 315 -15.98 -20.49 -7.65
C HIS A 315 -16.89 -19.25 -7.68
N VAL A 316 -17.76 -19.11 -6.68
CA VAL A 316 -18.54 -17.87 -6.52
C VAL A 316 -17.64 -16.86 -5.84
N SER A 317 -17.50 -15.64 -6.37
CA SER A 317 -16.53 -14.64 -5.88
C SER A 317 -16.72 -14.18 -4.42
N SER A 318 -17.81 -14.55 -3.76
CA SER A 318 -18.02 -14.33 -2.32
C SER A 318 -17.62 -15.54 -1.46
N ASN A 319 -17.18 -16.63 -2.05
CA ASN A 319 -16.85 -17.87 -1.36
C ASN A 319 -15.38 -18.21 -1.63
N LEU A 320 -14.61 -18.31 -0.56
CA LEU A 320 -13.17 -18.55 -0.59
C LEU A 320 -12.87 -19.86 0.13
N PHE A 321 -12.17 -20.79 -0.52
CA PHE A 321 -11.65 -21.98 0.15
C PHE A 321 -10.25 -21.66 0.68
N ILE A 322 -10.04 -21.85 1.98
CA ILE A 322 -8.73 -21.70 2.61
C ILE A 322 -8.31 -22.99 3.30
N GLN A 323 -7.00 -23.22 3.36
CA GLN A 323 -6.41 -24.41 3.97
C GLN A 323 -5.14 -24.06 4.74
N ASP A 324 -4.99 -24.63 5.94
CA ASP A 324 -3.76 -24.62 6.73
C ASP A 324 -3.17 -26.04 6.82
N GLU A 325 -2.12 -26.23 7.62
CA GLU A 325 -1.50 -27.56 7.82
C GLU A 325 -2.44 -28.59 8.47
N THR A 326 -3.53 -28.14 9.08
CA THR A 326 -4.44 -28.97 9.89
C THR A 326 -5.71 -29.36 9.15
N ALA A 327 -6.36 -28.43 8.46
CA ALA A 327 -7.63 -28.63 7.78
C ALA A 327 -7.95 -27.51 6.78
N GLY A 328 -9.05 -27.66 6.07
CA GLY A 328 -9.61 -26.64 5.19
C GLY A 328 -10.99 -26.18 5.63
N ILE A 329 -11.37 -24.98 5.22
CA ILE A 329 -12.73 -24.44 5.42
C ILE A 329 -13.09 -23.47 4.31
N VAL A 330 -14.37 -23.39 3.97
CA VAL A 330 -14.87 -22.34 3.10
C VAL A 330 -15.31 -21.13 3.93
N VAL A 331 -14.88 -19.94 3.51
CA VAL A 331 -15.25 -18.66 4.09
C VAL A 331 -16.17 -17.96 3.11
N ARG A 332 -17.38 -17.63 3.58
CA ARG A 332 -18.38 -16.92 2.80
C ARG A 332 -18.46 -15.47 3.23
N PHE A 333 -17.93 -14.60 2.39
CA PHE A 333 -17.96 -13.16 2.56
C PHE A 333 -19.34 -12.55 2.26
N THR A 334 -19.60 -11.38 2.84
CA THR A 334 -20.82 -10.59 2.57
C THR A 334 -20.80 -9.89 1.22
N SER A 335 -19.62 -9.73 0.60
CA SER A 335 -19.41 -9.26 -0.78
C SER A 335 -18.43 -10.18 -1.53
N ALA A 336 -18.11 -9.84 -2.78
CA ALA A 336 -16.98 -10.47 -3.45
C ALA A 336 -15.67 -10.15 -2.69
N HIS A 337 -14.76 -11.12 -2.63
CA HIS A 337 -13.37 -10.93 -2.16
C HIS A 337 -12.43 -10.70 -3.36
N GLU A 338 -11.23 -10.22 -3.07
CA GLU A 338 -10.18 -9.93 -4.08
C GLU A 338 -8.89 -10.72 -3.85
N TYR A 339 -8.89 -11.70 -2.94
CA TYR A 339 -7.74 -12.59 -2.72
C TYR A 339 -7.53 -13.55 -3.88
N ASP A 340 -6.25 -13.70 -4.25
CA ASP A 340 -5.79 -14.53 -5.35
C ASP A 340 -5.47 -15.95 -4.87
N LEU A 341 -5.46 -16.90 -5.82
CA LEU A 341 -5.06 -18.27 -5.56
C LEU A 341 -3.61 -18.32 -5.05
N GLY A 342 -3.41 -18.91 -3.87
CA GLY A 342 -2.09 -18.98 -3.22
C GLY A 342 -1.87 -17.94 -2.12
N ASP A 343 -2.67 -16.87 -2.04
CA ASP A 343 -2.52 -15.89 -0.96
C ASP A 343 -2.59 -16.54 0.42
N GLU A 344 -1.66 -16.19 1.32
CA GLU A 344 -1.81 -16.49 2.74
C GLU A 344 -2.57 -15.34 3.39
N ILE A 345 -3.74 -15.65 3.96
CA ILE A 345 -4.61 -14.65 4.55
C ILE A 345 -4.93 -14.97 6.01
N LYS A 346 -5.17 -13.93 6.80
CA LYS A 346 -5.63 -14.04 8.18
C LYS A 346 -7.04 -13.47 8.28
N ILE A 347 -7.95 -14.22 8.87
CA ILE A 347 -9.37 -13.90 8.95
C ILE A 347 -9.80 -13.88 10.41
N ASP A 348 -10.32 -12.74 10.85
CA ASP A 348 -11.04 -12.60 12.10
C ASP A 348 -12.42 -13.27 11.99
N VAL A 349 -12.58 -14.38 12.72
CA VAL A 349 -13.83 -15.15 12.76
C VAL A 349 -14.69 -14.78 13.97
N THR A 350 -14.32 -13.77 14.74
CA THR A 350 -15.02 -13.38 15.97
C THR A 350 -16.51 -13.13 15.71
N GLY A 351 -17.35 -13.92 16.38
CA GLY A 351 -18.81 -13.79 16.30
C GLY A 351 -19.42 -14.22 14.96
N GLN A 352 -18.63 -14.73 14.01
CA GLN A 352 -19.12 -15.17 12.71
C GLN A 352 -19.92 -16.48 12.83
N GLU A 353 -20.84 -16.71 11.91
CA GLU A 353 -21.66 -17.91 11.91
C GLU A 353 -20.84 -19.12 11.44
N LEU A 354 -20.85 -20.20 12.20
CA LEU A 354 -20.28 -21.49 11.79
C LEU A 354 -21.44 -22.45 11.47
N SER A 355 -21.63 -22.82 10.20
CA SER A 355 -22.79 -23.59 9.74
C SER A 355 -22.48 -24.47 8.55
N GLU A 356 -23.39 -25.38 8.20
CA GLU A 356 -23.32 -26.17 6.97
C GLU A 356 -24.23 -25.60 5.88
N PHE A 357 -23.73 -25.53 4.65
CA PHE A 357 -24.52 -25.27 3.46
C PHE A 357 -24.55 -26.52 2.56
N SER A 358 -25.69 -27.20 2.53
CA SER A 358 -25.84 -28.47 1.80
C SER A 358 -24.76 -29.51 2.19
N GLY A 359 -24.40 -29.57 3.48
CA GLY A 359 -23.38 -30.46 4.01
C GLY A 359 -21.97 -29.85 4.03
N LEU A 360 -21.72 -28.73 3.35
CA LEU A 360 -20.41 -28.08 3.34
C LEU A 360 -20.24 -27.15 4.57
N LEU A 361 -19.32 -27.44 5.48
CA LEU A 361 -18.99 -26.63 6.66
C LEU A 361 -18.29 -25.32 6.25
N GLN A 362 -18.85 -24.20 6.72
CA GLN A 362 -18.43 -22.86 6.34
C GLN A 362 -18.44 -21.87 7.51
N VAL A 363 -17.57 -20.86 7.40
CA VAL A 363 -17.73 -19.60 8.16
C VAL A 363 -18.57 -18.66 7.30
N ASN A 364 -19.73 -18.26 7.79
CA ASN A 364 -20.75 -17.55 7.02
C ASN A 364 -20.91 -16.10 7.47
N ASN A 365 -21.26 -15.23 6.52
CA ASN A 365 -21.50 -13.79 6.67
C ASN A 365 -20.27 -12.97 7.10
N VAL A 366 -19.07 -13.37 6.67
CA VAL A 366 -17.82 -12.69 7.02
C VAL A 366 -17.72 -11.33 6.31
N PRO A 367 -17.58 -10.19 7.02
CA PRO A 367 -17.30 -8.91 6.38
C PRO A 367 -15.94 -8.93 5.67
N SER A 368 -15.81 -8.25 4.53
CA SER A 368 -14.55 -8.24 3.78
C SER A 368 -13.38 -7.65 4.58
N GLY A 369 -13.64 -6.68 5.46
CA GLY A 369 -12.63 -6.10 6.36
C GLY A 369 -12.17 -7.00 7.51
N ASN A 370 -12.77 -8.19 7.68
CA ASN A 370 -12.31 -9.19 8.65
C ASN A 370 -11.14 -10.02 8.13
N ALA A 371 -10.87 -10.00 6.83
CA ALA A 371 -9.73 -10.69 6.25
C ALA A 371 -8.64 -9.68 5.87
N VAL A 372 -7.39 -10.09 6.05
CA VAL A 372 -6.23 -9.37 5.52
C VAL A 372 -5.33 -10.33 4.77
N TRP A 373 -4.71 -9.81 3.73
CA TRP A 373 -3.57 -10.43 3.10
C TRP A 373 -2.38 -10.39 4.08
N VAL A 374 -1.71 -11.53 4.27
CA VAL A 374 -0.50 -11.63 5.11
C VAL A 374 0.73 -11.54 4.23
N LYS A 375 0.77 -12.36 3.18
CA LYS A 375 1.82 -12.44 2.18
C LYS A 375 1.34 -13.31 1.02
N ASP A 376 2.07 -13.29 -0.08
CA ASP A 376 1.98 -14.33 -1.09
C ASP A 376 2.37 -15.68 -0.47
N GLY A 377 1.51 -16.68 -0.65
CA GLY A 377 1.67 -18.01 -0.08
C GLY A 377 1.92 -19.06 -1.16
N THR A 378 2.54 -20.16 -0.76
CA THR A 378 2.65 -21.35 -1.60
C THR A 378 1.40 -22.20 -1.40
N LEU A 379 0.76 -22.63 -2.49
CA LEU A 379 -0.36 -23.55 -2.37
C LEU A 379 0.02 -24.82 -1.59
N PRO A 380 -0.83 -25.29 -0.65
CA PRO A 380 -0.55 -26.51 0.10
C PRO A 380 -0.36 -27.70 -0.83
N THR A 381 0.66 -28.52 -0.58
CA THR A 381 0.89 -29.74 -1.36
C THR A 381 -0.36 -30.63 -1.32
N PRO A 382 -0.92 -31.02 -2.48
CA PRO A 382 -2.14 -31.82 -2.50
C PRO A 382 -1.90 -33.21 -1.91
N ARG A 383 -2.89 -33.71 -1.17
CA ARG A 383 -2.84 -35.06 -0.61
C ARG A 383 -3.07 -36.09 -1.72
N GLU A 384 -2.07 -36.89 -2.06
CA GLU A 384 -2.27 -38.04 -2.96
C GLU A 384 -3.25 -39.04 -2.32
N ALA A 385 -4.33 -39.36 -3.03
CA ALA A 385 -5.40 -40.22 -2.53
C ALA A 385 -6.08 -40.99 -3.67
N THR A 386 -6.75 -42.08 -3.32
CA THR A 386 -7.70 -42.75 -4.19
C THR A 386 -9.11 -42.20 -3.98
N VAL A 387 -10.00 -42.38 -4.97
CA VAL A 387 -11.41 -41.96 -4.88
C VAL A 387 -12.09 -42.57 -3.65
N THR A 388 -11.81 -43.84 -3.34
CA THR A 388 -12.38 -44.51 -2.15
C THR A 388 -11.90 -43.86 -0.86
N GLU A 389 -10.64 -43.45 -0.78
CA GLU A 389 -10.11 -42.76 0.40
C GLU A 389 -10.73 -41.37 0.58
N VAL A 390 -10.93 -40.63 -0.52
CA VAL A 390 -11.66 -39.35 -0.47
C VAL A 390 -13.08 -39.56 0.05
N LEU A 391 -13.81 -40.56 -0.47
CA LEU A 391 -15.17 -40.85 -0.02
C LEU A 391 -15.25 -41.28 1.46
N GLN A 392 -14.24 -42.00 1.97
CA GLN A 392 -14.20 -42.43 3.38
C GLN A 392 -13.87 -41.29 4.34
N ASN A 393 -13.19 -40.24 3.87
CA ASN A 393 -12.71 -39.12 4.67
C ASN A 393 -13.33 -37.79 4.23
N ALA A 394 -14.43 -37.80 3.49
CA ALA A 394 -15.01 -36.61 2.87
C ALA A 394 -15.21 -35.46 3.87
N GLU A 395 -15.77 -35.77 5.04
CA GLU A 395 -15.97 -34.82 6.14
C GLU A 395 -14.66 -34.25 6.71
N ALA A 396 -13.63 -35.09 6.84
CA ALA A 396 -12.35 -34.69 7.42
C ALA A 396 -11.45 -33.94 6.43
N TRP A 397 -11.64 -34.18 5.12
CA TRP A 397 -10.80 -33.64 4.05
C TRP A 397 -11.50 -32.53 3.27
N GLU A 398 -12.74 -32.23 3.60
CA GLU A 398 -13.48 -31.11 3.04
C GLU A 398 -12.65 -29.83 3.02
N SER A 399 -12.78 -29.08 1.93
CA SER A 399 -12.05 -27.84 1.67
C SER A 399 -10.53 -28.01 1.69
N THR A 400 -10.02 -29.22 1.44
CA THR A 400 -8.58 -29.48 1.23
C THR A 400 -8.28 -29.98 -0.17
N ARG A 401 -7.04 -29.77 -0.62
CA ARG A 401 -6.55 -30.24 -1.92
C ARG A 401 -6.18 -31.74 -1.89
N VAL A 402 -6.59 -32.46 -2.93
CA VAL A 402 -6.21 -33.86 -3.19
C VAL A 402 -5.63 -34.01 -4.59
N LEU A 403 -4.70 -34.96 -4.75
CA LEU A 403 -4.18 -35.42 -6.03
C LEU A 403 -4.71 -36.83 -6.29
N LEU A 404 -5.46 -37.01 -7.37
CA LEU A 404 -5.94 -38.30 -7.84
C LEU A 404 -5.16 -38.70 -9.09
N LYS A 405 -4.61 -39.92 -9.11
CA LYS A 405 -3.81 -40.41 -10.25
C LYS A 405 -4.57 -41.36 -11.14
N ASP A 406 -4.21 -41.38 -12.42
CA ASP A 406 -4.74 -42.29 -13.44
C ASP A 406 -6.29 -42.31 -13.45
N VAL A 407 -6.94 -41.15 -13.29
CA VAL A 407 -8.40 -41.03 -13.30
C VAL A 407 -8.94 -40.90 -14.72
N THR A 408 -10.13 -41.45 -14.93
CA THR A 408 -10.89 -41.29 -16.18
C THR A 408 -12.11 -40.41 -15.94
N LEU A 409 -12.36 -39.48 -16.88
CA LEU A 409 -13.47 -38.54 -16.82
C LEU A 409 -14.58 -38.96 -17.77
N SER A 410 -15.81 -39.08 -17.26
CA SER A 410 -16.93 -39.59 -18.05
C SER A 410 -18.29 -39.05 -17.60
N GLY A 411 -19.36 -39.45 -18.29
CA GLY A 411 -20.74 -39.07 -17.95
C GLY A 411 -21.23 -37.77 -18.61
N GLN A 412 -20.32 -36.91 -19.07
CA GLN A 412 -20.58 -35.72 -19.89
C GLN A 412 -19.72 -35.73 -21.16
N THR A 413 -19.94 -34.76 -22.04
CA THR A 413 -19.08 -34.51 -23.22
C THR A 413 -18.10 -33.35 -23.01
N SER A 414 -18.31 -32.54 -21.96
CA SER A 414 -17.46 -31.40 -21.58
C SER A 414 -17.39 -31.30 -20.05
N PHE A 415 -16.57 -30.39 -19.53
CA PHE A 415 -16.42 -30.19 -18.08
C PHE A 415 -17.69 -29.69 -17.38
N SER A 416 -18.62 -29.05 -18.09
CA SER A 416 -19.85 -28.46 -17.55
C SER A 416 -20.76 -29.47 -16.82
N GLY A 417 -21.14 -29.12 -15.59
CA GLY A 417 -22.05 -29.92 -14.77
C GLY A 417 -21.35 -31.02 -13.99
N SER A 418 -22.05 -32.13 -13.77
CA SER A 418 -21.55 -33.28 -13.01
C SER A 418 -20.82 -34.27 -13.91
N VAL A 419 -19.50 -34.34 -13.77
CA VAL A 419 -18.60 -35.30 -14.42
C VAL A 419 -18.28 -36.43 -13.44
N THR A 420 -18.22 -37.66 -13.91
CA THR A 420 -17.80 -38.82 -13.10
C THR A 420 -16.30 -39.00 -13.20
N VAL A 421 -15.61 -38.94 -12.07
CA VAL A 421 -14.18 -39.22 -11.91
C VAL A 421 -14.03 -40.66 -11.43
N THR A 422 -13.29 -41.49 -12.16
CA THR A 422 -13.12 -42.92 -11.84
C THR A 422 -11.65 -43.30 -11.82
N ASP A 423 -11.18 -43.87 -10.71
CA ASP A 423 -9.88 -44.53 -10.60
C ASP A 423 -10.06 -46.06 -10.44
N ALA A 424 -8.97 -46.77 -10.13
CA ALA A 424 -9.02 -48.22 -9.88
C ALA A 424 -9.78 -48.62 -8.61
N SER A 425 -10.01 -47.68 -7.68
CA SER A 425 -10.65 -47.91 -6.39
C SER A 425 -12.17 -47.70 -6.43
N GLY A 426 -12.64 -46.72 -7.20
CA GLY A 426 -14.04 -46.30 -7.19
C GLY A 426 -14.34 -45.14 -8.13
N ALA A 427 -15.54 -44.56 -7.96
CA ALA A 427 -16.00 -43.42 -8.74
C ALA A 427 -16.69 -42.39 -7.85
N MET A 428 -16.47 -41.10 -8.12
CA MET A 428 -17.14 -39.98 -7.46
C MET A 428 -17.46 -38.87 -8.45
N VAL A 429 -18.23 -37.88 -8.02
CA VAL A 429 -18.65 -36.75 -8.87
C VAL A 429 -17.68 -35.59 -8.71
N MET A 430 -17.29 -34.98 -9.83
CA MET A 430 -16.74 -33.64 -9.90
C MET A 430 -17.80 -32.70 -10.46
N PHE A 431 -17.94 -31.51 -9.88
CA PHE A 431 -18.90 -30.51 -10.34
C PHE A 431 -18.21 -29.25 -10.86
N THR A 432 -18.59 -28.84 -12.08
CA THR A 432 -18.17 -27.59 -12.70
C THR A 432 -19.39 -26.73 -12.99
N ARG A 433 -19.34 -25.46 -12.58
CA ARG A 433 -20.38 -24.47 -12.89
C ARG A 433 -20.42 -24.19 -14.39
N SER A 434 -21.61 -23.90 -14.91
CA SER A 434 -21.74 -23.48 -16.32
C SER A 434 -21.14 -22.10 -16.60
N GLN A 435 -20.77 -21.34 -15.56
CA GLN A 435 -20.10 -20.05 -15.66
C GLN A 435 -18.57 -20.18 -15.72
N ALA A 436 -17.99 -21.36 -15.47
CA ALA A 436 -16.56 -21.54 -15.58
C ALA A 436 -16.11 -21.32 -17.03
N ASP A 437 -15.02 -20.60 -17.24
CA ASP A 437 -14.46 -20.32 -18.57
C ASP A 437 -14.09 -21.60 -19.34
N PHE A 438 -13.73 -22.68 -18.63
CA PHE A 438 -13.43 -23.99 -19.19
C PHE A 438 -14.62 -24.95 -19.27
N ALA A 439 -15.84 -24.54 -18.88
CA ALA A 439 -16.99 -25.45 -18.82
C ALA A 439 -17.32 -26.13 -20.16
N SER A 440 -17.06 -25.45 -21.29
CA SER A 440 -17.30 -25.99 -22.63
C SER A 440 -16.18 -26.87 -23.17
N SER A 441 -15.04 -26.95 -22.49
CA SER A 441 -13.89 -27.73 -22.94
C SER A 441 -14.20 -29.23 -22.94
N PRO A 442 -13.76 -29.98 -23.97
CA PRO A 442 -14.01 -31.42 -24.04
C PRO A 442 -13.29 -32.15 -22.91
N LEU A 443 -13.84 -33.29 -22.48
CA LEU A 443 -13.15 -34.17 -21.53
C LEU A 443 -11.98 -34.88 -22.23
N PRO A 444 -10.87 -35.15 -21.52
CA PRO A 444 -9.77 -35.98 -22.04
C PRO A 444 -10.26 -37.39 -22.36
N GLU A 445 -9.71 -37.99 -23.43
CA GLU A 445 -10.03 -39.37 -23.83
C GLU A 445 -9.23 -40.41 -23.05
N ASP A 446 -8.01 -40.05 -22.65
CA ASP A 446 -7.09 -40.88 -21.88
C ASP A 446 -7.19 -40.63 -20.37
N ALA A 447 -6.59 -41.51 -19.57
CA ALA A 447 -6.49 -41.30 -18.14
C ALA A 447 -5.53 -40.15 -17.83
N VAL A 448 -5.88 -39.36 -16.82
CA VAL A 448 -5.17 -38.13 -16.41
C VAL A 448 -4.91 -38.17 -14.91
N ASP A 449 -3.88 -37.45 -14.46
CA ASP A 449 -3.77 -37.08 -13.05
C ASP A 449 -4.60 -35.79 -12.81
N MET A 450 -5.10 -35.59 -11.59
CA MET A 450 -6.01 -34.48 -11.28
C MET A 450 -5.75 -33.93 -9.88
N ILE A 451 -5.61 -32.61 -9.77
CA ILE A 451 -5.71 -31.90 -8.50
C ILE A 451 -7.14 -31.39 -8.32
N ALA A 452 -7.71 -31.56 -7.14
CA ALA A 452 -9.07 -31.08 -6.86
C ALA A 452 -9.23 -30.67 -5.40
N ILE A 453 -10.23 -29.83 -5.13
CA ILE A 453 -10.70 -29.50 -3.79
C ILE A 453 -11.84 -30.45 -3.42
N VAL A 454 -11.71 -31.12 -2.28
CA VAL A 454 -12.80 -31.94 -1.73
C VAL A 454 -13.91 -31.03 -1.25
N SER A 455 -15.13 -31.27 -1.69
CA SER A 455 -16.30 -30.45 -1.41
C SER A 455 -17.53 -31.32 -1.14
N GLU A 456 -18.64 -30.69 -0.76
CA GLU A 456 -19.90 -31.38 -0.53
C GLU A 456 -21.08 -30.55 -1.04
N PHE A 457 -22.03 -31.22 -1.69
CA PHE A 457 -23.35 -30.65 -1.99
C PHE A 457 -24.42 -31.73 -1.91
N ASN A 458 -24.90 -31.99 -0.69
CA ASN A 458 -25.73 -33.12 -0.25
C ASN A 458 -25.04 -34.50 -0.34
N THR A 459 -24.01 -34.62 -1.16
CA THR A 459 -23.10 -35.77 -1.24
C THR A 459 -21.67 -35.28 -1.50
N PRO A 460 -20.64 -36.02 -1.05
CA PRO A 460 -19.25 -35.70 -1.36
C PRO A 460 -19.01 -35.57 -2.86
N GLN A 461 -18.26 -34.54 -3.24
CA GLN A 461 -17.89 -34.24 -4.61
C GLN A 461 -16.52 -33.55 -4.69
N LEU A 462 -16.01 -33.38 -5.91
CA LEU A 462 -14.78 -32.64 -6.21
C LEU A 462 -15.11 -31.34 -6.95
N VAL A 463 -14.25 -30.34 -6.79
CA VAL A 463 -14.25 -29.10 -7.57
C VAL A 463 -12.82 -28.79 -7.99
N ILE A 464 -12.63 -28.29 -9.21
CA ILE A 464 -11.33 -27.85 -9.75
C ILE A 464 -11.36 -26.34 -10.00
N ASN A 465 -10.21 -25.68 -9.98
CA ASN A 465 -10.06 -24.26 -10.27
C ASN A 465 -10.05 -24.00 -11.77
N SER A 466 -9.26 -24.75 -12.54
CA SER A 466 -9.04 -24.55 -13.98
C SER A 466 -8.80 -25.88 -14.71
N LEU A 467 -8.41 -25.82 -15.99
CA LEU A 467 -7.90 -27.01 -16.69
C LEU A 467 -6.47 -27.38 -16.31
N ASP A 468 -5.71 -26.49 -15.69
CA ASP A 468 -4.34 -26.77 -15.22
C ASP A 468 -4.33 -27.77 -14.06
N ASP A 469 -5.49 -27.97 -13.42
CA ASP A 469 -5.73 -29.03 -12.45
C ASP A 469 -5.87 -30.43 -13.10
N ILE A 470 -5.90 -30.52 -14.44
CA ILE A 470 -6.04 -31.76 -15.23
C ILE A 470 -4.70 -32.08 -15.91
N ASP A 471 -4.30 -33.35 -15.87
CA ASP A 471 -2.99 -33.94 -16.27
C ASP A 471 -1.94 -34.02 -15.16
N GLY A 472 -2.27 -33.57 -13.93
CA GLY A 472 -1.41 -33.68 -12.75
C GLY A 472 -0.02 -33.09 -12.93
N GLU A 473 0.12 -32.18 -13.90
CA GLU A 473 1.04 -31.08 -13.71
C GLU A 473 0.74 -30.50 -12.33
N ILE A 474 1.77 -30.35 -11.52
CA ILE A 474 1.68 -29.64 -10.24
C ILE A 474 1.53 -28.14 -10.60
N GLY A 475 0.46 -27.81 -11.32
CA GLY A 475 0.04 -26.48 -11.68
C GLY A 475 -0.71 -25.91 -10.51
N GLY A 476 0.05 -25.37 -9.56
CA GLY A 476 -0.49 -24.67 -8.41
C GLY A 476 0.39 -24.86 -7.19
N GLY A 477 1.48 -24.10 -7.16
CA GLY A 477 2.41 -24.01 -6.03
C GLY A 477 3.76 -23.40 -6.40
N ASP A 478 3.74 -22.12 -6.80
CA ASP A 478 4.86 -21.18 -6.81
C ASP A 478 5.95 -21.39 -7.89
N ASN A 479 5.82 -20.60 -8.97
CA ASN A 479 6.95 -20.20 -9.82
C ASN A 479 7.72 -21.33 -10.53
N ASP A 480 7.05 -22.45 -10.79
CA ASP A 480 7.49 -23.41 -11.81
C ASP A 480 7.23 -22.80 -13.20
N ILE A 481 8.15 -23.06 -14.13
CA ILE A 481 8.16 -22.45 -15.46
C ILE A 481 8.06 -23.59 -16.46
N ASP A 482 7.11 -23.52 -17.38
CA ASP A 482 7.10 -24.33 -18.60
C ASP A 482 6.79 -23.38 -19.78
N GLU A 483 7.84 -22.98 -20.49
CA GLU A 483 7.76 -21.97 -21.54
C GLU A 483 8.36 -22.50 -22.86
N SER A 484 7.47 -22.70 -23.84
CA SER A 484 7.77 -23.14 -25.22
C SER A 484 7.67 -22.03 -26.27
N PHE A 485 7.29 -20.81 -25.87
CA PHE A 485 7.05 -19.64 -26.73
C PHE A 485 5.97 -19.82 -27.82
N ASP A 486 5.20 -20.91 -27.78
CA ASP A 486 4.16 -21.22 -28.77
C ASP A 486 3.01 -20.20 -28.80
N SER A 487 2.88 -19.39 -27.75
CA SER A 487 1.88 -18.33 -27.63
C SER A 487 2.20 -17.07 -28.44
N PHE A 488 3.42 -16.93 -28.97
CA PHE A 488 3.90 -15.74 -29.68
C PHE A 488 3.97 -15.93 -31.20
N ASP A 489 3.69 -14.89 -31.97
CA ASP A 489 3.84 -14.88 -33.43
C ASP A 489 5.31 -14.69 -33.89
N ASP A 490 5.63 -15.06 -35.14
CA ASP A 490 6.97 -14.83 -35.71
C ASP A 490 7.34 -13.34 -35.78
N ASN A 491 8.50 -12.99 -35.23
CA ASN A 491 8.98 -11.63 -35.03
C ASN A 491 8.18 -10.83 -33.99
N GLU A 492 7.54 -11.47 -33.02
CA GLU A 492 6.97 -10.77 -31.87
C GLU A 492 8.02 -10.53 -30.79
N ASP A 493 7.97 -9.39 -30.10
CA ASP A 493 8.81 -9.18 -28.91
C ASP A 493 8.23 -10.01 -27.77
N ILE A 494 9.09 -10.73 -27.03
CA ILE A 494 8.61 -11.60 -25.94
C ILE A 494 8.12 -10.74 -24.79
N VAL A 495 6.86 -10.92 -24.42
CA VAL A 495 6.20 -10.25 -23.29
C VAL A 495 5.41 -11.30 -22.52
N ILE A 496 6.02 -11.81 -21.46
CA ILE A 496 5.43 -12.79 -20.53
C ILE A 496 5.23 -12.08 -19.19
N ALA A 497 4.09 -12.31 -18.54
CA ALA A 497 3.82 -11.73 -17.23
C ALA A 497 4.90 -12.16 -16.21
N GLY A 498 5.41 -11.22 -15.42
CA GLY A 498 6.49 -11.46 -14.44
C GLY A 498 7.91 -11.55 -15.03
N TRP A 499 8.06 -11.69 -16.35
CA TRP A 499 9.38 -11.73 -16.99
C TRP A 499 9.86 -10.32 -17.36
N THR A 500 11.18 -10.14 -17.41
CA THR A 500 11.80 -8.89 -17.88
C THR A 500 12.53 -9.13 -19.20
N ASN A 501 12.10 -8.45 -20.27
CA ASN A 501 12.78 -8.47 -21.57
C ASN A 501 13.29 -7.07 -21.92
N ILE A 502 14.60 -6.83 -21.79
CA ILE A 502 15.18 -5.49 -21.83
C ILE A 502 16.46 -5.41 -22.69
N ALA A 503 16.62 -4.30 -23.39
CA ALA A 503 17.86 -3.90 -24.05
C ALA A 503 18.63 -2.91 -23.15
N VAL A 504 19.74 -3.36 -22.55
CA VAL A 504 20.62 -2.52 -21.71
C VAL A 504 21.54 -1.65 -22.58
N LYS A 505 22.01 -2.21 -23.71
CA LYS A 505 22.73 -1.47 -24.75
C LYS A 505 22.09 -1.72 -26.11
N GLY A 506 21.99 -0.67 -26.90
CA GLY A 506 21.26 -0.69 -28.16
C GLY A 506 19.75 -0.66 -27.94
N SER A 507 18.99 -1.26 -28.85
CA SER A 507 17.52 -1.19 -28.85
C SER A 507 16.81 -2.53 -29.04
N ARG A 508 17.55 -3.63 -29.18
CA ARG A 508 16.98 -4.95 -29.48
C ARG A 508 16.76 -5.76 -28.21
N THR A 509 15.55 -6.27 -28.06
CA THR A 509 15.12 -7.23 -27.04
C THR A 509 15.07 -8.65 -27.64
N TRP A 510 14.82 -9.65 -26.80
CA TRP A 510 14.57 -11.02 -27.25
C TRP A 510 13.21 -11.11 -27.95
N ARG A 511 13.15 -11.87 -29.04
CA ARG A 511 11.94 -11.98 -29.89
C ARG A 511 11.62 -13.42 -30.19
N CYS A 512 10.33 -13.73 -30.29
CA CYS A 512 9.88 -15.02 -30.79
C CYS A 512 10.19 -15.12 -32.30
N LYS A 513 10.70 -16.28 -32.71
CA LYS A 513 10.87 -16.66 -34.11
C LYS A 513 10.23 -18.02 -34.33
N VAL A 514 9.63 -18.19 -35.50
CA VAL A 514 8.99 -19.46 -35.88
C VAL A 514 9.71 -20.07 -37.06
N PHE A 515 10.18 -21.31 -36.89
CA PHE A 515 10.79 -22.09 -37.98
C PHE A 515 10.44 -23.57 -37.83
N ASP A 516 10.03 -24.20 -38.93
CA ASP A 516 9.60 -25.62 -38.97
C ASP A 516 8.55 -25.97 -37.90
N ASN A 517 7.60 -25.06 -37.67
CA ASN A 517 6.54 -25.19 -36.66
C ASN A 517 7.04 -25.24 -35.20
N ARG A 518 8.27 -24.77 -34.95
CA ARG A 518 8.83 -24.54 -33.61
C ARG A 518 8.93 -23.04 -33.35
N HIS A 519 8.41 -22.61 -32.21
CA HIS A 519 8.54 -21.25 -31.68
C HIS A 519 9.73 -21.22 -30.74
N TYR A 520 10.46 -20.10 -30.66
CA TYR A 520 11.61 -19.97 -29.76
C TYR A 520 12.02 -18.52 -29.57
N ALA A 521 12.64 -18.23 -28.43
CA ALA A 521 13.27 -16.94 -28.18
C ALA A 521 14.59 -16.80 -28.94
N GLN A 522 14.82 -15.66 -29.61
CA GLN A 522 16.06 -15.37 -30.31
C GLN A 522 16.57 -13.94 -30.00
N ALA A 523 17.89 -13.82 -29.81
CA ALA A 523 18.62 -12.55 -29.78
C ALA A 523 19.73 -12.51 -30.85
N THR A 524 19.94 -11.34 -31.46
CA THR A 524 20.98 -11.15 -32.50
C THR A 524 21.29 -9.66 -32.77
N ALA A 525 22.56 -9.36 -33.03
CA ALA A 525 23.04 -8.06 -33.54
C ALA A 525 23.15 -8.01 -35.08
N PHE A 526 22.69 -9.06 -35.79
CA PHE A 526 22.75 -9.08 -37.26
C PHE A 526 21.95 -7.93 -37.89
N ASN A 527 22.58 -7.18 -38.79
CA ASN A 527 22.05 -5.94 -39.37
C ASN A 527 21.71 -4.85 -38.35
N ASP A 528 22.27 -4.89 -37.14
CA ASP A 528 22.18 -3.77 -36.21
C ASP A 528 23.20 -2.68 -36.58
N THR A 529 22.88 -1.42 -36.30
CA THR A 529 23.79 -0.29 -36.45
C THR A 529 24.51 0.06 -35.15
N GLU A 530 24.09 -0.52 -34.03
CA GLU A 530 24.67 -0.26 -32.71
C GLU A 530 26.01 -0.97 -32.50
N THR A 531 27.00 -0.25 -31.96
CA THR A 531 28.35 -0.77 -31.71
C THR A 531 28.42 -1.72 -30.52
N GLU A 532 27.43 -1.68 -29.64
CA GLU A 532 27.26 -2.59 -28.53
C GLU A 532 25.78 -2.93 -28.41
N VAL A 533 25.45 -4.21 -28.44
CA VAL A 533 24.11 -4.75 -28.17
C VAL A 533 24.21 -5.57 -26.91
N GLU A 534 23.34 -5.31 -25.94
CA GLU A 534 23.23 -6.10 -24.72
C GLU A 534 21.76 -6.24 -24.36
N SER A 535 21.24 -7.46 -24.40
CA SER A 535 19.82 -7.75 -24.16
C SER A 535 19.64 -8.92 -23.21
N TRP A 536 18.63 -8.81 -22.36
CA TRP A 536 18.35 -9.74 -21.27
C TRP A 536 16.91 -10.19 -21.33
N LEU A 537 16.69 -11.50 -21.23
CA LEU A 537 15.39 -12.10 -20.95
C LEU A 537 15.51 -12.78 -19.59
N VAL A 538 14.82 -12.24 -18.59
CA VAL A 538 14.86 -12.71 -17.20
C VAL A 538 13.52 -13.33 -16.87
N THR A 539 13.55 -14.53 -16.30
CA THR A 539 12.35 -15.25 -15.86
C THR A 539 11.60 -14.47 -14.77
N SER A 540 10.35 -14.85 -14.54
CA SER A 540 9.70 -14.61 -13.25
C SER A 540 10.56 -15.14 -12.09
N GLU A 541 10.20 -14.76 -10.86
CA GLU A 541 10.82 -15.34 -9.66
C GLU A 541 10.67 -16.86 -9.71
N ILE A 542 11.65 -17.60 -9.18
CA ILE A 542 11.66 -19.05 -9.01
C ILE A 542 11.83 -19.31 -7.52
N VAL A 543 10.76 -19.76 -6.87
CA VAL A 543 10.80 -20.06 -5.43
C VAL A 543 11.48 -21.41 -5.21
N LEU A 544 12.47 -21.44 -4.32
CA LEU A 544 13.26 -22.64 -3.97
C LEU A 544 12.87 -23.22 -2.61
N ASN A 545 11.57 -23.29 -2.34
CA ASN A 545 10.99 -23.92 -1.15
C ASN A 545 11.14 -25.46 -1.15
N VAL A 546 11.36 -26.05 -2.33
CA VAL A 546 11.77 -27.44 -2.54
C VAL A 546 13.00 -27.48 -3.45
N PRO A 547 13.82 -28.56 -3.41
CA PRO A 547 14.85 -28.77 -4.43
C PRO A 547 14.23 -28.74 -5.83
N LYS A 548 14.69 -27.82 -6.68
CA LYS A 548 14.25 -27.70 -8.07
C LYS A 548 15.40 -27.93 -9.03
N VAL A 549 15.04 -28.33 -10.25
CA VAL A 549 15.93 -28.35 -11.40
C VAL A 549 15.39 -27.43 -12.48
N ILE A 550 16.29 -26.82 -13.24
CA ILE A 550 15.97 -26.15 -14.50
C ILE A 550 16.60 -26.89 -15.66
N SER A 551 15.85 -27.02 -16.76
CA SER A 551 16.33 -27.51 -18.06
C SER A 551 15.82 -26.61 -19.17
N PHE A 552 16.54 -26.56 -20.28
CA PHE A 552 16.16 -25.83 -21.50
C PHE A 552 16.96 -26.36 -22.69
N GLU A 553 16.55 -26.02 -23.90
CA GLU A 553 17.34 -26.21 -25.11
C GLU A 553 17.91 -24.87 -25.57
N SER A 554 19.14 -24.88 -26.06
CA SER A 554 19.75 -23.71 -26.70
C SER A 554 20.27 -24.07 -28.08
N ALA A 555 20.23 -23.12 -29.00
CA ALA A 555 20.78 -23.28 -30.34
C ALA A 555 21.46 -21.99 -30.78
N MET A 556 22.37 -22.11 -31.74
CA MET A 556 23.06 -20.99 -32.36
C MET A 556 22.79 -20.98 -33.87
N ALA A 557 22.91 -19.80 -34.48
CA ALA A 557 23.00 -19.68 -35.92
C ALA A 557 24.04 -18.63 -36.33
N PHE A 558 24.85 -18.97 -37.33
CA PHE A 558 25.87 -18.09 -37.88
C PHE A 558 26.86 -17.61 -36.81
N TRP A 559 27.45 -18.55 -36.08
CA TRP A 559 28.38 -18.24 -35.00
C TRP A 559 29.51 -17.29 -35.47
N THR A 560 29.79 -16.27 -34.66
CA THR A 560 30.84 -15.27 -34.90
C THR A 560 31.61 -14.89 -33.65
N HIS A 561 31.04 -15.10 -32.46
CA HIS A 561 31.58 -14.70 -31.17
C HIS A 561 30.85 -15.45 -30.04
N ASP A 562 31.47 -15.45 -28.85
CA ASP A 562 30.85 -15.93 -27.61
C ASP A 562 30.03 -14.80 -26.98
N GLY A 563 28.74 -14.76 -27.32
CA GLY A 563 27.83 -13.68 -26.93
C GLY A 563 26.67 -14.11 -26.03
N PHE A 564 26.59 -15.38 -25.65
CA PHE A 564 25.45 -15.93 -24.91
C PHE A 564 25.87 -16.46 -23.54
N SER A 565 25.07 -16.16 -22.52
CA SER A 565 25.29 -16.62 -21.15
C SER A 565 23.96 -16.84 -20.45
N VAL A 566 23.91 -17.83 -19.57
CA VAL A 566 22.77 -18.10 -18.69
C VAL A 566 23.19 -17.87 -17.25
N LEU A 567 22.52 -16.93 -16.60
CA LEU A 567 22.89 -16.41 -15.30
C LEU A 567 21.75 -16.62 -14.31
N ILE A 568 22.06 -16.57 -13.01
CA ILE A 568 21.10 -16.71 -11.92
C ILE A 568 21.39 -15.66 -10.84
N SER A 569 20.34 -15.12 -10.23
CA SER A 569 20.42 -14.06 -9.20
C SER A 569 19.41 -14.31 -8.07
N GLU A 570 19.82 -14.08 -6.82
CA GLU A 570 18.97 -14.10 -5.61
C GLU A 570 18.48 -12.70 -5.21
N ASP A 571 18.93 -11.63 -5.88
CA ASP A 571 18.70 -10.22 -5.50
C ASP A 571 18.15 -9.34 -6.64
N PHE A 572 17.70 -9.96 -7.74
CA PHE A 572 17.09 -9.24 -8.86
C PHE A 572 15.70 -8.68 -8.46
N SER A 573 15.50 -7.38 -8.69
CA SER A 573 14.26 -6.67 -8.36
C SER A 573 13.79 -5.75 -9.49
N GLY A 574 13.96 -6.19 -10.75
CA GLY A 574 13.51 -5.47 -11.95
C GLY A 574 14.57 -4.63 -12.69
N ASP A 575 15.76 -4.43 -12.12
CA ASP A 575 16.90 -3.78 -12.79
C ASP A 575 18.11 -4.74 -12.87
N VAL A 576 18.45 -5.16 -14.09
CA VAL A 576 19.54 -6.11 -14.34
C VAL A 576 20.92 -5.55 -14.03
N THR A 577 21.07 -4.22 -13.91
CA THR A 577 22.35 -3.55 -13.67
C THR A 577 22.71 -3.41 -12.19
N THR A 578 21.73 -3.53 -11.31
CA THR A 578 21.91 -3.43 -9.85
C THR A 578 21.98 -4.79 -9.17
N ALA A 579 21.50 -5.86 -9.83
CA ALA A 579 21.49 -7.22 -9.31
C ALA A 579 22.85 -7.92 -9.42
N THR A 580 23.07 -8.90 -8.54
CA THR A 580 24.23 -9.79 -8.53
C THR A 580 23.93 -11.05 -9.35
N TRP A 581 24.72 -11.30 -10.39
CA TRP A 581 24.54 -12.44 -11.29
C TRP A 581 25.67 -13.45 -11.16
N VAL A 582 25.29 -14.73 -11.03
CA VAL A 582 26.19 -15.89 -11.01
C VAL A 582 25.98 -16.71 -12.28
N ASP A 583 27.04 -17.28 -12.84
CA ASP A 583 26.92 -18.20 -13.98
C ASP A 583 26.22 -19.49 -13.54
N LEU A 584 25.16 -19.89 -14.26
CA LEU A 584 24.36 -21.06 -13.92
C LEU A 584 25.10 -22.38 -14.24
N GLY A 585 26.17 -22.35 -15.02
CA GLY A 585 26.97 -23.52 -15.38
C GLY A 585 26.28 -24.48 -16.36
N ALA A 586 25.35 -23.96 -17.16
CA ALA A 586 24.60 -24.71 -18.16
C ALA A 586 25.48 -25.18 -19.33
N VAL A 587 25.14 -26.32 -19.93
CA VAL A 587 25.65 -26.68 -21.26
C VAL A 587 24.91 -25.84 -22.30
N LEU A 588 25.65 -25.04 -23.08
CA LEU A 588 25.08 -24.13 -24.08
C LEU A 588 25.60 -24.49 -25.47
N ALA A 589 24.77 -24.28 -26.49
CA ALA A 589 25.22 -24.35 -27.87
C ALA A 589 26.33 -23.33 -28.14
N ASP A 590 27.44 -23.80 -28.74
CA ASP A 590 28.61 -22.97 -29.04
C ASP A 590 29.10 -23.13 -30.48
N GLY A 591 30.21 -22.47 -30.83
CA GLY A 591 30.77 -22.49 -32.19
C GLY A 591 31.30 -23.84 -32.69
N ASN A 592 31.26 -24.89 -31.87
CA ASN A 592 31.59 -26.27 -32.26
C ASN A 592 30.37 -27.10 -32.68
N ASP A 593 29.16 -26.64 -32.36
CA ASP A 593 27.91 -27.29 -32.74
C ASP A 593 27.49 -26.89 -34.17
N ASP A 594 26.64 -27.70 -34.81
CA ASP A 594 26.10 -27.37 -36.13
C ASP A 594 25.07 -26.22 -36.01
N ASP A 595 25.01 -25.37 -37.03
CA ASP A 595 24.00 -24.30 -37.11
C ASP A 595 22.59 -24.89 -36.92
N HIS A 596 21.81 -24.29 -36.01
CA HIS A 596 20.44 -24.68 -35.66
C HIS A 596 20.29 -26.02 -34.91
N ASP A 597 21.39 -26.66 -34.50
CA ASP A 597 21.30 -27.84 -33.65
C ASP A 597 20.89 -27.42 -32.23
N TRP A 598 19.92 -28.15 -31.67
CA TRP A 598 19.39 -27.88 -30.33
C TRP A 598 20.14 -28.69 -29.30
N ILE A 599 20.83 -27.98 -28.41
CA ILE A 599 21.66 -28.55 -27.36
C ILE A 599 20.91 -28.42 -26.04
N ALA A 600 20.54 -29.56 -25.48
CA ALA A 600 19.94 -29.63 -24.15
C ALA A 600 20.96 -29.21 -23.08
N SER A 601 20.54 -28.32 -22.19
CA SER A 601 21.36 -27.88 -21.06
C SER A 601 21.57 -28.98 -20.00
N GLY A 602 20.71 -30.01 -20.02
CA GLY A 602 20.58 -30.99 -18.97
C GLY A 602 19.75 -30.46 -17.80
N GLU A 603 19.52 -31.30 -16.78
CA GLU A 603 18.89 -30.85 -15.54
C GLU A 603 19.95 -30.21 -14.64
N ILE A 604 19.81 -28.90 -14.41
CA ILE A 604 20.71 -28.11 -13.58
C ILE A 604 20.08 -27.96 -12.19
N ASP A 605 20.80 -28.42 -11.17
CA ASP A 605 20.34 -28.41 -9.78
C ASP A 605 20.42 -27.00 -9.17
N LEU A 606 19.27 -26.48 -8.74
CA LEU A 606 19.16 -25.17 -8.09
C LEU A 606 19.32 -25.23 -6.57
N SER A 607 19.52 -26.42 -5.99
CA SER A 607 19.61 -26.62 -4.53
C SER A 607 20.81 -25.91 -3.86
N ALA A 608 21.71 -25.32 -4.64
CA ALA A 608 22.82 -24.52 -4.12
C ALA A 608 22.38 -23.12 -3.65
N PHE A 609 21.23 -22.65 -4.10
CA PHE A 609 20.63 -21.36 -3.74
C PHE A 609 19.64 -21.56 -2.58
N SER A 610 19.50 -20.54 -1.76
CA SER A 610 18.74 -20.62 -0.50
C SER A 610 17.60 -19.62 -0.41
N SER A 611 17.58 -18.65 -1.31
CA SER A 611 16.48 -17.71 -1.53
C SER A 611 15.80 -18.02 -2.86
N SER A 612 14.66 -17.37 -3.13
CA SER A 612 14.11 -17.35 -4.48
C SER A 612 15.15 -16.80 -5.46
N VAL A 613 15.09 -17.26 -6.70
CA VAL A 613 16.06 -16.91 -7.74
C VAL A 613 15.37 -16.45 -9.01
N HIS A 614 16.08 -15.73 -9.85
CA HIS A 614 15.70 -15.47 -11.24
C HIS A 614 16.77 -16.00 -12.18
N VAL A 615 16.38 -16.61 -13.30
CA VAL A 615 17.31 -17.04 -14.35
C VAL A 615 17.27 -16.03 -15.50
N ALA A 616 18.42 -15.67 -16.03
CA ALA A 616 18.56 -14.72 -17.13
C ALA A 616 19.28 -15.32 -18.32
N PHE A 617 18.69 -15.16 -19.50
CA PHE A 617 19.29 -15.41 -20.80
C PHE A 617 19.85 -14.10 -21.34
N LYS A 618 21.17 -13.98 -21.32
CA LYS A 618 21.89 -12.76 -21.68
C LYS A 618 22.54 -12.90 -23.05
N TYR A 619 22.31 -11.92 -23.91
CA TYR A 619 23.01 -11.74 -25.18
C TYR A 619 23.88 -10.48 -25.17
N VAL A 620 25.09 -10.58 -25.70
CA VAL A 620 25.99 -9.46 -25.98
C VAL A 620 26.54 -9.60 -27.40
N GLY A 621 26.53 -8.53 -28.19
CA GLY A 621 27.05 -8.54 -29.56
C GLY A 621 27.35 -7.14 -30.11
N SER A 622 27.67 -7.07 -31.40
CA SER A 622 28.00 -5.81 -32.09
C SER A 622 27.73 -5.92 -33.59
N GLY A 623 26.84 -5.08 -34.11
CA GLY A 623 26.54 -5.03 -35.54
C GLY A 623 27.75 -4.61 -36.37
N PRO A 624 28.29 -3.39 -36.17
CA PRO A 624 29.50 -2.92 -36.85
C PRO A 624 30.78 -3.69 -36.47
N GLY A 625 30.82 -4.30 -35.28
CA GLY A 625 31.95 -5.09 -34.80
C GLY A 625 32.06 -6.48 -35.45
N GLY A 626 30.98 -6.99 -36.04
CA GLY A 626 30.93 -8.32 -36.66
C GLY A 626 30.52 -9.44 -35.70
N ASP A 627 30.23 -9.11 -34.45
CA ASP A 627 29.75 -10.01 -33.41
C ASP A 627 28.23 -10.17 -33.55
N THR A 628 27.80 -10.84 -34.61
CA THR A 628 26.38 -10.86 -35.07
C THR A 628 25.70 -12.22 -35.00
N GLY A 629 26.34 -13.20 -34.36
CA GLY A 629 25.78 -14.54 -34.16
C GLY A 629 24.42 -14.46 -33.47
N SER A 630 23.51 -15.33 -33.89
CA SER A 630 22.18 -15.46 -33.27
C SER A 630 22.21 -16.58 -32.25
N PHE A 631 21.61 -16.35 -31.09
CA PHE A 631 21.41 -17.36 -30.06
C PHE A 631 19.93 -17.53 -29.78
N ARG A 632 19.56 -18.77 -29.46
CA ARG A 632 18.18 -19.21 -29.33
C ARG A 632 18.00 -20.01 -28.06
N VAL A 633 16.83 -19.89 -27.46
CA VAL A 633 16.43 -20.63 -26.26
C VAL A 633 14.99 -21.09 -26.43
N ASP A 634 14.72 -22.30 -25.98
CA ASP A 634 13.39 -22.91 -26.01
C ASP A 634 13.24 -23.99 -24.93
N ASP A 635 12.03 -24.50 -24.74
CA ASP A 635 11.65 -25.56 -23.80
C ASP A 635 12.17 -25.29 -22.37
N ILE A 636 11.95 -24.07 -21.86
CA ILE A 636 12.42 -23.69 -20.53
C ILE A 636 11.50 -24.34 -19.49
N LEU A 637 12.05 -25.30 -18.75
CA LEU A 637 11.34 -26.05 -17.75
C LEU A 637 12.01 -25.91 -16.38
N VAL A 638 11.29 -25.38 -15.40
CA VAL A 638 11.63 -25.38 -13.97
C VAL A 638 10.63 -26.26 -13.25
N LYS A 639 11.13 -27.29 -12.57
CA LYS A 639 10.30 -28.26 -11.85
C LYS A 639 10.99 -28.75 -10.58
N PRO A 640 10.25 -29.34 -9.63
CA PRO A 640 10.85 -30.08 -8.52
C PRO A 640 11.82 -31.17 -9.01
N LYS A 641 12.90 -31.37 -8.25
CA LYS A 641 13.98 -32.33 -8.54
C LYS A 641 13.60 -33.79 -8.31
#